data_AF-A0A3D4Q4Y8-F1
#
_entry.id   AF-A0A3D4Q4Y8-F1
#
_cell.length_a   1.000
_cell.length_b   1.000
_cell.length_c   1.000
_cell.angle_alpha   90.00
_cell.angle_beta   90.00
_cell.angle_gamma   90.00
#
_symmetry.space_group_name_H-M   'P 1'
#
loop_
_entity.id
_entity.type
_entity.pdbx_description
1 polymer ?
#
loop_
_entity_poly.entity_id
_entity_poly.type
_entity_poly.pdbx_seq_one_letter_code
_entity_poly.pdbx_strand_id
1 'polypeptide(L)'
;MKNSSIIFTGPVKTSLAISALALAMASPTWAACTYTVTNNWGSGFTGEIKVTNDTNQTVNGWSVSWQEAGVSVTNSWNATLSGSNPYTASALGWNATLAPKASASFGFQANGTAGAPKVNGSLCGATASSASTSKSSASVVSSSIARSSVVSSIKASVISSSKSSSSIALSSTPTSSSSSSVPTISSFTIQEEQAGFCRVDGIATENTNAGYTGNGYTNSNNVQGSAIEWAVNAPNSSRYTLTFRFANGGTANRNGSLLINGGSNGNYTVQLPVTGGWITWQTASIEIDLVQGNNLLKLSSLTADGLANIDSLKIEGAQTKAGVCNGVASSSSSSISSVAKSSSSSSSSSVSNTGTLLTLDGNPAASWLNKSRTKWGTARADVVLSYQQTNGGWPKNLDYNSVGAGSGGSASGTIDNGATITEMVYLAEIYKNGSNTKYRDAVRKAANFLVSSQYSTGALPQFYPLKGGYADHATFNDNGMAYALTVLDFAANKRAPFDTDVFSDADRAKFKTAVSKGTAYILKAQWKQNGVLTVWCAQHGATDYLPKKARAYELESLSGSESVGVLAFLMTQPQTAEIEKAVRAGVAWFNSPNTYLDGYTYDSSLASTNPIVKKAGSKMWYRFYDLNTNRGFFSDRDGSKFYDITQMSEERRTGYSWGGSYGNSIIPFAQKVGYL
;
A
#
# COMPACT_ATOMS: atom_id res chain seq x y z
N MET A 1 94.53 12.03 -24.57
CA MET A 1 94.98 13.44 -24.63
C MET A 1 93.76 14.31 -24.92
N LYS A 2 93.56 15.34 -24.07
CA LYS A 2 92.89 16.65 -24.28
C LYS A 2 91.42 16.67 -24.77
N ASN A 3 90.49 17.09 -23.90
CA ASN A 3 89.98 18.48 -23.67
C ASN A 3 89.03 18.92 -24.82
N SER A 4 87.82 19.47 -24.63
CA SER A 4 87.19 20.28 -23.55
C SER A 4 85.66 20.31 -23.78
N SER A 5 84.79 20.24 -22.74
CA SER A 5 83.97 21.34 -22.16
C SER A 5 82.89 21.91 -23.13
N ILE A 6 81.58 22.10 -22.82
CA ILE A 6 80.89 22.57 -21.59
C ILE A 6 79.32 22.50 -21.78
N ILE A 7 78.57 22.08 -20.73
CA ILE A 7 77.28 22.63 -20.15
C ILE A 7 75.96 22.63 -20.98
N PHE A 8 74.72 22.33 -20.51
CA PHE A 8 74.09 21.98 -19.20
C PHE A 8 72.72 21.25 -19.39
N THR A 9 72.48 20.26 -18.51
CA THR A 9 71.25 19.85 -17.77
C THR A 9 69.85 19.66 -18.38
N GLY A 10 69.25 18.48 -18.08
CA GLY A 10 67.80 18.27 -17.88
C GLY A 10 67.39 16.78 -17.86
N PRO A 11 66.80 16.22 -16.79
CA PRO A 11 67.00 14.80 -16.44
C PRO A 11 65.90 13.81 -16.85
N VAL A 12 66.33 12.55 -16.78
CA VAL A 12 65.72 11.26 -17.14
C VAL A 12 64.49 10.90 -16.31
N LYS A 13 63.47 10.31 -16.97
CA LYS A 13 62.52 9.37 -16.35
C LYS A 13 62.32 8.14 -17.23
N THR A 14 62.84 7.02 -16.75
CA THR A 14 62.56 5.65 -17.18
C THR A 14 61.21 5.19 -16.64
N SER A 15 60.35 4.64 -17.51
CA SER A 15 59.16 3.89 -17.15
C SER A 15 59.35 2.43 -17.55
N LEU A 16 59.31 1.53 -16.56
CA LEU A 16 59.22 0.08 -16.73
C LEU A 16 57.88 -0.41 -16.19
N ALA A 17 57.36 -1.46 -16.82
CA ALA A 17 56.01 -2.02 -16.73
C ALA A 17 55.55 -2.46 -15.32
N ILE A 18 54.24 -2.35 -15.08
CA ILE A 18 53.54 -3.01 -13.96
C ILE A 18 52.33 -3.78 -14.49
N SER A 19 52.27 -5.03 -14.06
CA SER A 19 51.22 -6.04 -14.24
C SER A 19 49.85 -5.53 -13.82
N ALA A 20 48.82 -5.75 -14.65
CA ALA A 20 47.44 -5.38 -14.35
C ALA A 20 46.82 -6.38 -13.36
N LEU A 21 46.75 -5.98 -12.09
CA LEU A 21 45.89 -6.60 -11.07
C LEU A 21 44.50 -5.96 -11.19
N ALA A 22 43.51 -6.74 -11.61
CA ALA A 22 42.12 -6.29 -11.65
C ALA A 22 41.61 -6.03 -10.22
N LEU A 23 41.58 -4.75 -9.80
CA LEU A 23 40.82 -4.32 -8.63
C LEU A 23 39.33 -4.35 -8.99
N ALA A 24 38.60 -5.30 -8.42
CA ALA A 24 37.16 -5.17 -8.25
C ALA A 24 36.89 -3.91 -7.42
N MET A 25 36.32 -2.88 -8.06
CA MET A 25 35.87 -1.69 -7.34
C MET A 25 34.61 -2.03 -6.56
N ALA A 26 34.76 -2.30 -5.27
CA ALA A 26 33.65 -2.30 -4.34
C ALA A 26 33.16 -0.86 -4.19
N SER A 27 31.98 -0.56 -4.74
CA SER A 27 31.28 0.70 -4.49
C SER A 27 30.91 0.80 -3.00
N PRO A 28 31.05 1.97 -2.36
CA PRO A 28 30.76 2.12 -0.94
C PRO A 28 29.27 1.89 -0.66
N THR A 29 28.98 1.01 0.30
CA THR A 29 27.64 0.68 0.82
C THR A 29 27.06 1.85 1.61
N TRP A 30 25.96 2.42 1.15
CA TRP A 30 25.23 3.49 1.85
C TRP A 30 24.07 2.90 2.65
N ALA A 31 23.81 3.45 3.83
CA ALA A 31 22.76 2.99 4.73
C ALA A 31 21.51 3.90 4.66
N ALA A 32 20.32 3.30 4.58
CA ALA A 32 19.04 3.97 4.38
C ALA A 32 18.24 4.09 5.68
N CYS A 33 18.17 5.31 6.23
CA CYS A 33 17.19 5.64 7.25
C CYS A 33 16.08 6.49 6.64
N THR A 34 14.83 6.13 6.93
CA THR A 34 13.66 6.87 6.44
C THR A 34 12.91 7.48 7.61
N TYR A 35 12.56 8.76 7.50
CA TYR A 35 11.69 9.47 8.44
C TYR A 35 10.31 9.60 7.80
N THR A 36 9.27 9.14 8.48
CA THR A 36 7.88 9.14 8.00
C THR A 36 6.98 9.81 9.03
N VAL A 37 6.15 10.76 8.61
CA VAL A 37 5.06 11.28 9.45
C VAL A 37 3.85 10.37 9.24
N THR A 38 3.44 9.64 10.28
CA THR A 38 2.38 8.63 10.18
C THR A 38 1.00 9.17 10.55
N ASN A 39 0.94 10.24 11.34
CA ASN A 39 -0.29 10.99 11.64
C ASN A 39 0.08 12.44 11.96
N ASN A 40 -0.74 13.42 11.55
CA ASN A 40 -0.46 14.84 11.79
C ASN A 40 -1.78 15.59 12.00
N TRP A 41 -1.91 16.29 13.13
CA TRP A 41 -3.09 17.08 13.49
C TRP A 41 -2.78 18.58 13.60
N GLY A 42 -1.69 19.04 12.97
CA GLY A 42 -1.32 20.44 12.84
C GLY A 42 -0.51 20.98 14.02
N SER A 43 -1.02 20.85 15.25
CA SER A 43 -0.32 21.24 16.48
C SER A 43 0.62 20.16 17.03
N GLY A 44 0.55 18.95 16.47
CA GLY A 44 1.43 17.83 16.77
C GLY A 44 1.28 16.71 15.74
N PHE A 45 2.16 15.72 15.83
CA PHE A 45 2.23 14.61 14.90
C PHE A 45 2.85 13.37 15.52
N THR A 46 2.70 12.24 14.82
CA THR A 46 3.43 11.01 15.07
C THR A 46 4.44 10.80 13.94
N GLY A 47 5.70 10.61 14.29
CA GLY A 47 6.78 10.25 13.37
C GLY A 47 7.24 8.81 13.58
N GLU A 48 7.72 8.18 12.51
CA GLU A 48 8.40 6.88 12.52
C GLU A 48 9.75 7.03 11.82
N ILE A 49 10.82 6.52 12.44
CA ILE A 49 12.12 6.37 11.79
C ILE A 49 12.41 4.88 11.63
N LYS A 50 12.65 4.46 10.39
CA LYS A 50 13.12 3.12 10.04
C LYS A 50 14.62 3.17 9.76
N VAL A 51 15.36 2.28 10.40
CA VAL A 51 16.80 2.08 10.26
C VAL A 51 17.02 0.77 9.52
N THR A 52 17.66 0.81 8.36
CA THR A 52 17.94 -0.40 7.56
C THR A 52 19.43 -0.70 7.55
N ASN A 53 19.79 -1.94 7.85
CA ASN A 53 21.15 -2.42 7.66
C ASN A 53 21.37 -2.80 6.19
N ASP A 54 21.84 -1.86 5.39
CA ASP A 54 22.17 -2.11 3.98
C ASP A 54 23.58 -2.65 3.75
N THR A 55 24.30 -2.96 4.83
CA THR A 55 25.62 -3.61 4.75
C THR A 55 25.47 -5.11 4.57
N ASN A 56 26.56 -5.78 4.19
CA ASN A 56 26.62 -7.24 4.07
C ASN A 56 27.01 -7.93 5.39
N GLN A 57 27.04 -7.21 6.51
CA GLN A 57 27.40 -7.74 7.82
C GLN A 57 26.28 -7.48 8.82
N THR A 58 26.14 -8.34 9.83
CA THR A 58 25.19 -8.09 10.93
C THR A 58 25.65 -6.89 11.76
N VAL A 59 24.73 -5.97 12.02
CA VAL A 59 24.96 -4.79 12.88
C VAL A 59 24.37 -5.06 14.26
N ASN A 60 25.19 -4.87 15.30
CA ASN A 60 24.79 -5.02 16.69
C ASN A 60 24.74 -3.66 17.37
N GLY A 61 23.53 -3.16 17.58
CA GLY A 61 23.23 -1.82 18.08
C GLY A 61 23.19 -0.80 16.95
N TRP A 62 22.04 -0.13 16.81
CA TRP A 62 21.90 1.04 15.96
C TRP A 62 21.63 2.28 16.81
N SER A 63 22.11 3.43 16.33
CA SER A 63 21.82 4.73 16.92
C SER A 63 21.67 5.77 15.82
N VAL A 64 20.62 6.58 15.94
CA VAL A 64 20.30 7.63 14.99
C VAL A 64 20.04 8.96 15.71
N SER A 65 20.30 10.07 15.03
CA SER A 65 20.04 11.42 15.52
C SER A 65 19.36 12.26 14.45
N TRP A 66 18.48 13.15 14.88
CA TRP A 66 17.81 14.12 14.02
C TRP A 66 17.52 15.41 14.79
N GLN A 67 17.32 16.50 14.05
CA GLN A 67 16.97 17.80 14.60
C GLN A 67 15.86 18.41 13.76
N GLU A 68 14.84 18.97 14.41
CA GLU A 68 13.65 19.47 13.73
C GLU A 68 13.17 20.77 14.36
N ALA A 69 13.18 21.86 13.59
CA ALA A 69 12.88 23.19 14.12
C ALA A 69 11.42 23.31 14.58
N GLY A 70 11.20 23.88 15.77
CA GLY A 70 9.85 24.10 16.31
C GLY A 70 9.13 22.84 16.79
N VAL A 71 9.83 21.70 16.87
CA VAL A 71 9.28 20.41 17.28
C VAL A 71 9.81 20.01 18.65
N SER A 72 8.92 19.53 19.52
CA SER A 72 9.28 18.88 20.79
C SER A 72 8.66 17.49 20.91
N VAL A 73 9.51 16.45 20.95
CA VAL A 73 9.10 15.06 21.15
C VAL A 73 8.62 14.87 22.59
N THR A 74 7.41 14.34 22.75
CA THR A 74 6.74 14.13 24.04
C THR A 74 6.67 12.67 24.47
N ASN A 75 6.67 11.74 23.51
CA ASN A 75 6.64 10.32 23.78
C ASN A 75 7.39 9.53 22.71
N SER A 76 7.90 8.34 23.04
CA SER A 76 8.56 7.45 22.08
C SER A 76 8.36 5.98 22.43
N TRP A 77 8.50 5.11 21.43
CA TRP A 77 8.42 3.66 21.61
C TRP A 77 9.39 2.95 20.67
N ASN A 78 9.72 1.70 21.00
CA ASN A 78 10.66 0.84 20.28
C ASN A 78 12.10 1.38 20.16
N ALA A 79 12.45 2.41 20.93
CA ALA A 79 13.81 2.93 21.08
C ALA A 79 13.99 3.53 22.47
N THR A 80 15.24 3.66 22.90
CA THR A 80 15.61 4.56 23.99
C THR A 80 15.90 5.94 23.41
N LEU A 81 15.05 6.92 23.72
CA LEU A 81 15.20 8.30 23.27
C LEU A 81 15.96 9.14 24.29
N SER A 82 16.84 10.03 23.82
CA SER A 82 17.55 11.01 24.62
C SER A 82 17.69 12.35 23.87
N GLY A 83 18.02 13.41 24.60
CA GLY A 83 18.17 14.77 24.08
C GLY A 83 16.88 15.58 24.08
N SER A 84 17.02 16.87 23.78
CA SER A 84 15.94 17.86 23.75
C SER A 84 16.11 18.74 22.51
N ASN A 85 16.13 18.09 21.33
CA ASN A 85 16.31 18.69 20.01
C ASN A 85 17.69 19.38 19.79
N PRO A 86 18.72 18.65 19.31
CA PRO A 86 18.65 17.39 18.57
C PRO A 86 18.27 16.19 19.45
N TYR A 87 17.53 15.26 18.85
CA TYR A 87 17.15 13.99 19.45
C TYR A 87 18.10 12.88 19.02
N THR A 88 18.32 11.92 19.91
CA THR A 88 19.05 10.68 19.62
C THR A 88 18.23 9.49 20.09
N ALA A 89 18.06 8.50 19.21
CA ALA A 89 17.38 7.24 19.51
C ALA A 89 18.36 6.07 19.34
N SER A 90 18.35 5.15 20.30
CA SER A 90 19.15 3.92 20.25
C SER A 90 18.27 2.68 20.40
N ALA A 91 18.79 1.57 19.87
CA ALA A 91 18.11 0.28 19.92
C ALA A 91 17.81 -0.21 21.35
N LEU A 92 16.72 -0.95 21.48
CA LEU A 92 16.40 -1.80 22.63
C LEU A 92 16.96 -3.21 22.39
N GLY A 93 17.12 -4.00 23.46
CA GLY A 93 17.77 -5.32 23.36
C GLY A 93 17.17 -6.25 22.29
N TRP A 94 15.86 -6.20 22.07
CA TRP A 94 15.16 -7.06 21.11
C TRP A 94 15.26 -6.59 19.64
N ASN A 95 15.62 -5.32 19.37
CA ASN A 95 15.80 -4.79 18.02
C ASN A 95 17.21 -4.27 17.73
N ALA A 96 18.18 -4.54 18.61
CA ALA A 96 19.56 -4.11 18.44
C ALA A 96 20.27 -4.84 17.30
N THR A 97 19.92 -6.10 17.03
CA THR A 97 20.62 -6.90 16.01
C THR A 97 19.89 -6.81 14.68
N LEU A 98 20.57 -6.25 13.67
CA LEU A 98 20.08 -6.18 12.29
C LEU A 98 20.96 -7.04 11.40
N ALA A 99 20.44 -8.15 10.88
CA ALA A 99 21.09 -8.91 9.80
C ALA A 99 21.20 -8.04 8.52
N PRO A 100 22.03 -8.43 7.53
CA PRO A 100 22.04 -7.79 6.22
C PRO A 100 20.62 -7.66 5.65
N LYS A 101 20.25 -6.46 5.20
CA LYS A 101 18.92 -6.07 4.69
C LYS A 101 17.77 -6.11 5.69
N ALA A 102 18.02 -6.38 6.97
CA ALA A 102 17.03 -6.23 8.02
C ALA A 102 16.87 -4.76 8.42
N SER A 103 15.70 -4.43 8.97
CA SER A 103 15.41 -3.10 9.48
C SER A 103 14.80 -3.14 10.88
N ALA A 104 14.98 -2.06 11.63
CA ALA A 104 14.21 -1.76 12.83
C ALA A 104 13.48 -0.43 12.64
N SER A 105 12.26 -0.32 13.16
CA SER A 105 11.52 0.95 13.21
C SER A 105 11.25 1.34 14.66
N PHE A 106 11.30 2.64 14.92
CA PHE A 106 10.80 3.23 16.15
C PHE A 106 9.94 4.44 15.85
N GLY A 107 9.00 4.73 16.74
CA GLY A 107 8.08 5.85 16.58
C GLY A 107 8.16 6.82 17.75
N PHE A 108 7.68 8.03 17.49
CA PHE A 108 7.59 9.09 18.49
C PHE A 108 6.38 9.98 18.23
N GLN A 109 5.85 10.56 19.30
CA GLN A 109 4.86 11.62 19.27
C GLN A 109 5.56 12.95 19.55
N ALA A 110 5.22 13.99 18.80
CA ALA A 110 5.78 15.32 18.99
C ALA A 110 4.73 16.42 18.89
N ASN A 111 4.95 17.51 19.62
CA ASN A 111 4.26 18.79 19.44
C ASN A 111 5.01 19.65 18.43
N GLY A 112 4.28 20.49 17.70
CA GLY A 112 4.82 21.33 16.62
C GLY A 112 4.38 20.86 15.24
N THR A 113 4.85 21.56 14.21
CA THR A 113 4.53 21.24 12.81
C THR A 113 5.52 20.25 12.25
N ALA A 114 5.03 19.12 11.72
CA ALA A 114 5.86 18.08 11.15
C ALA A 114 6.66 18.59 9.94
N GLY A 115 7.97 18.40 9.98
CA GLY A 115 8.94 18.68 8.94
C GLY A 115 9.53 17.40 8.34
N ALA A 116 10.72 17.53 7.73
CA ALA A 116 11.46 16.43 7.13
C ALA A 116 12.94 16.52 7.54
N PRO A 117 13.26 16.27 8.82
CA PRO A 117 14.62 16.42 9.31
C PRO A 117 15.53 15.36 8.69
N LYS A 118 16.80 15.70 8.46
CA LYS A 118 17.81 14.73 8.09
C LYS A 118 18.10 13.81 9.28
N VAL A 119 17.99 12.50 9.06
CA VAL A 119 18.40 11.48 10.04
C VAL A 119 19.87 11.11 9.79
N ASN A 120 20.70 11.25 10.82
CA ASN A 120 22.10 10.85 10.83
C ASN A 120 22.30 9.67 11.79
N GLY A 121 23.40 8.92 11.71
CA GLY A 121 23.66 7.80 12.61
C GLY A 121 24.57 6.72 12.04
N SER A 122 24.78 5.65 12.80
CA SER A 122 25.67 4.52 12.42
C SER A 122 25.23 3.81 11.14
N LEU A 123 23.96 3.99 10.74
CA LEU A 123 23.35 3.49 9.51
C LEU A 123 22.60 4.60 8.75
N CYS A 124 22.91 5.88 8.98
CA CYS A 124 22.27 6.99 8.29
C CYS A 124 23.27 8.11 7.97
N GLY A 125 23.53 8.37 6.68
CA GLY A 125 24.31 9.53 6.22
C GLY A 125 25.73 9.24 5.69
N ALA A 126 26.21 10.13 4.81
CA ALA A 126 27.51 10.03 4.14
C ALA A 126 28.65 10.69 4.95
N THR A 127 29.76 9.98 5.09
CA THR A 127 31.08 10.59 5.25
C THR A 127 32.11 9.79 4.46
N ALA A 128 32.81 10.49 3.56
CA ALA A 128 34.05 10.02 2.97
C ALA A 128 35.09 9.76 4.06
N SER A 129 35.87 8.70 3.89
CA SER A 129 36.96 8.29 4.76
C SER A 129 37.94 9.43 5.08
N SER A 130 38.32 9.52 6.34
CA SER A 130 39.73 9.74 6.70
C SER A 130 40.02 8.89 7.93
N ALA A 131 40.93 7.95 7.74
CA ALA A 131 41.42 7.08 8.78
C ALA A 131 42.09 7.89 9.90
N SER A 132 41.76 7.55 11.15
CA SER A 132 42.72 7.53 12.23
C SER A 132 42.41 6.39 13.18
N THR A 133 43.20 5.33 13.06
CA THR A 133 43.74 4.53 14.18
C THR A 133 43.93 5.45 15.40
N SER A 134 43.47 5.14 16.62
CA SER A 134 43.94 4.01 17.42
C SER A 134 43.20 3.87 18.74
N LYS A 135 43.30 2.64 19.26
CA LYS A 135 42.87 2.06 20.52
C LYS A 135 43.19 2.89 21.79
N SER A 136 42.25 2.78 22.73
CA SER A 136 42.35 2.63 24.20
C SER A 136 43.57 3.14 24.97
N SER A 137 43.32 3.88 26.05
CA SER A 137 44.11 3.93 27.30
C SER A 137 43.18 4.50 28.38
N ALA A 138 42.77 3.83 29.46
CA ALA A 138 43.52 3.10 30.50
C ALA A 138 44.72 3.92 31.02
N SER A 139 44.47 4.62 32.12
CA SER A 139 45.41 5.46 32.85
C SER A 139 46.24 4.66 33.84
N VAL A 140 47.57 4.63 33.67
CA VAL A 140 48.55 4.40 34.76
C VAL A 140 49.92 5.02 34.44
N VAL A 141 50.24 6.11 35.15
CA VAL A 141 51.46 6.45 35.91
C VAL A 141 52.89 6.18 35.34
N SER A 142 53.59 7.31 35.14
CA SER A 142 55.01 7.69 35.43
C SER A 142 56.24 7.32 34.59
N SER A 143 57.08 8.38 34.46
CA SER A 143 58.55 8.47 34.31
C SER A 143 59.17 8.12 32.94
N SER A 144 60.21 8.75 32.38
CA SER A 144 61.05 9.94 32.65
C SER A 144 62.15 10.01 31.55
N ILE A 145 62.55 11.21 31.09
CA ILE A 145 63.91 11.58 30.54
C ILE A 145 64.28 10.92 29.16
N ALA A 146 64.96 11.49 28.14
CA ALA A 146 65.69 12.73 27.84
C ALA A 146 65.80 12.93 26.30
N ARG A 147 66.08 14.20 25.90
CA ARG A 147 67.00 14.75 24.85
C ARG A 147 67.39 13.86 23.63
N SER A 148 67.56 14.36 22.40
CA SER A 148 68.31 15.56 22.02
C SER A 148 68.05 16.00 20.56
N SER A 149 68.38 17.27 20.32
CA SER A 149 68.74 18.07 19.11
C SER A 149 69.04 17.33 17.79
N VAL A 150 68.90 17.90 16.58
CA VAL A 150 69.62 19.06 15.95
C VAL A 150 68.78 19.58 14.74
N VAL A 151 68.29 20.84 14.66
CA VAL A 151 68.85 22.08 14.04
C VAL A 151 69.25 21.87 12.56
N SER A 152 68.91 22.63 11.50
CA SER A 152 68.48 24.03 11.23
C SER A 152 68.02 24.09 9.75
N SER A 153 66.93 24.76 9.35
CA SER A 153 66.80 26.21 8.98
C SER A 153 67.53 26.57 7.64
N ILE A 154 67.10 27.45 6.71
CA ILE A 154 66.28 28.67 6.75
C ILE A 154 65.79 29.04 5.31
N LYS A 155 64.57 29.62 5.19
CA LYS A 155 64.05 30.77 4.36
C LYS A 155 64.55 31.05 2.92
N ALA A 156 63.84 31.77 2.04
CA ALA A 156 62.44 32.19 1.84
C ALA A 156 62.39 33.15 0.62
N SER A 157 61.25 33.16 -0.11
CA SER A 157 60.65 34.34 -0.81
C SER A 157 61.36 34.91 -2.07
N VAL A 158 60.74 35.45 -3.13
CA VAL A 158 59.41 36.05 -3.38
C VAL A 158 59.15 36.18 -4.91
N ILE A 159 57.85 36.15 -5.29
CA ILE A 159 57.10 36.93 -6.33
C ILE A 159 57.22 36.63 -7.86
N SER A 160 56.05 36.27 -8.42
CA SER A 160 55.33 36.62 -9.69
C SER A 160 56.09 37.24 -10.88
N SER A 161 55.73 37.05 -12.17
CA SER A 161 54.41 36.86 -12.79
C SER A 161 54.52 36.54 -14.30
N SER A 162 53.63 35.66 -14.78
CA SER A 162 52.78 35.71 -15.99
C SER A 162 53.29 35.78 -17.46
N LYS A 163 52.68 34.84 -18.24
CA LYS A 163 52.10 34.91 -19.62
C LYS A 163 53.04 34.71 -20.84
N SER A 164 52.86 33.60 -21.59
CA SER A 164 51.98 33.36 -22.78
C SER A 164 52.66 33.90 -24.07
N SER A 165 52.71 33.26 -25.26
CA SER A 165 51.77 32.42 -26.02
C SER A 165 52.47 31.80 -27.26
N SER A 166 51.77 30.85 -27.93
CA SER A 166 51.69 30.62 -29.41
C SER A 166 52.94 30.14 -30.18
N SER A 167 53.03 29.02 -30.92
CA SER A 167 52.16 28.20 -31.84
C SER A 167 52.62 28.36 -33.30
N ILE A 168 53.00 27.29 -34.03
CA ILE A 168 52.76 27.12 -35.50
C ILE A 168 52.89 25.62 -35.95
N ALA A 169 51.86 25.12 -36.69
CA ALA A 169 51.83 24.29 -37.93
C ALA A 169 52.51 22.88 -38.06
N LEU A 170 52.06 21.90 -38.90
CA LEU A 170 50.87 21.65 -39.75
C LEU A 170 50.84 20.17 -40.25
N SER A 171 49.70 19.75 -40.85
CA SER A 171 49.45 18.73 -41.93
C SER A 171 49.49 17.20 -41.59
N SER A 172 48.59 16.30 -42.06
CA SER A 172 47.39 16.37 -42.94
C SER A 172 46.54 15.05 -43.01
N THR A 173 45.23 15.18 -43.32
CA THR A 173 44.21 14.21 -43.88
C THR A 173 43.42 13.26 -42.95
N PRO A 174 42.22 12.76 -43.34
CA PRO A 174 40.93 13.46 -43.54
C PRO A 174 39.87 13.11 -42.46
N THR A 175 38.93 14.03 -42.27
CA THR A 175 37.88 14.02 -41.24
C THR A 175 36.58 13.39 -41.73
N SER A 176 35.93 12.56 -40.89
CA SER A 176 34.47 12.54 -40.68
C SER A 176 34.14 11.77 -39.39
N SER A 177 34.45 12.44 -38.27
CA SER A 177 33.69 12.48 -37.00
C SER A 177 33.07 11.20 -36.42
N SER A 178 33.87 10.46 -35.63
CA SER A 178 33.37 9.78 -34.44
C SER A 178 33.40 10.76 -33.26
N SER A 179 32.28 11.46 -33.05
CA SER A 179 32.06 12.32 -31.89
C SER A 179 32.01 11.48 -30.62
N SER A 180 32.92 11.77 -29.69
CA SER A 180 32.82 11.35 -28.29
C SER A 180 31.54 11.95 -27.69
N SER A 181 30.47 11.15 -27.65
CA SER A 181 29.22 11.56 -27.04
C SER A 181 29.37 11.56 -25.52
N VAL A 182 29.34 12.75 -24.93
CA VAL A 182 28.87 12.95 -23.56
C VAL A 182 27.57 12.12 -23.40
N PRO A 183 27.38 11.33 -22.34
CA PRO A 183 26.13 10.58 -22.18
C PRO A 183 24.98 11.58 -22.14
N THR A 184 24.18 11.60 -23.21
CA THR A 184 22.98 12.43 -23.30
C THR A 184 22.00 11.90 -22.26
N ILE A 185 21.78 12.66 -21.19
CA ILE A 185 20.71 12.35 -20.23
C ILE A 185 19.41 12.50 -21.01
N SER A 186 18.70 11.38 -21.20
CA SER A 186 17.36 11.42 -21.79
C SER A 186 16.37 12.02 -20.81
N SER A 187 15.46 12.83 -21.31
CA SER A 187 14.33 13.32 -20.54
C SER A 187 13.02 13.09 -21.27
N PHE A 188 12.00 12.70 -20.53
CA PHE A 188 10.64 12.51 -21.01
C PHE A 188 9.70 13.40 -20.19
N THR A 189 8.81 14.15 -20.83
CA THR A 189 7.85 15.04 -20.16
C THR A 189 6.44 14.55 -20.42
N ILE A 190 5.62 14.52 -19.36
CA ILE A 190 4.19 14.27 -19.43
C ILE A 190 3.47 15.61 -19.19
N GLN A 191 2.74 16.07 -20.21
CA GLN A 191 1.76 17.14 -20.07
C GLN A 191 0.39 16.56 -19.64
N GLU A 192 -0.53 17.44 -19.26
CA GLU A 192 -1.95 17.13 -19.13
C GLU A 192 -2.50 16.43 -20.39
N GLU A 193 -3.41 15.47 -20.18
CA GLU A 193 -4.04 14.65 -21.24
C GLU A 193 -3.09 13.83 -22.14
N GLN A 194 -1.78 13.84 -21.88
CA GLN A 194 -0.83 13.00 -22.60
C GLN A 194 -0.74 11.60 -22.01
N ALA A 195 -0.24 10.66 -22.82
CA ALA A 195 0.03 9.31 -22.36
C ALA A 195 0.91 9.31 -21.10
N GLY A 196 0.48 8.59 -20.07
CA GLY A 196 1.10 8.60 -18.76
C GLY A 196 0.48 9.56 -17.76
N PHE A 197 -0.42 10.47 -18.16
CA PHE A 197 -1.30 11.19 -17.22
C PHE A 197 -2.55 10.35 -16.93
N CYS A 198 -2.81 10.00 -15.67
CA CYS A 198 -3.82 9.00 -15.31
C CYS A 198 -5.12 9.60 -14.81
N ARG A 199 -5.04 10.48 -13.81
CA ARG A 199 -6.20 11.23 -13.30
C ARG A 199 -5.78 12.39 -12.43
N VAL A 200 -6.73 13.26 -12.13
CA VAL A 200 -6.66 14.23 -11.05
C VAL A 200 -7.99 14.25 -10.28
N ASP A 201 -7.92 14.47 -8.97
CA ASP A 201 -9.07 14.89 -8.16
C ASP A 201 -9.26 16.41 -8.32
N GLY A 202 -9.81 16.84 -9.45
CA GLY A 202 -9.93 18.24 -9.83
C GLY A 202 -10.15 18.43 -11.33
N ILE A 203 -9.67 19.54 -11.88
CA ILE A 203 -9.72 19.86 -13.31
C ILE A 203 -8.43 19.37 -13.97
N ALA A 204 -8.53 18.41 -14.90
CA ALA A 204 -7.38 17.82 -15.58
C ALA A 204 -6.62 18.83 -16.44
N THR A 205 -7.37 19.68 -17.15
CA THR A 205 -6.84 20.68 -18.08
C THR A 205 -7.59 21.99 -17.88
N GLU A 206 -6.95 22.93 -17.20
CA GLU A 206 -7.40 24.31 -17.09
C GLU A 206 -6.41 25.23 -17.82
N ASN A 207 -6.89 26.35 -18.37
CA ASN A 207 -6.06 27.26 -19.18
C ASN A 207 -6.28 28.75 -18.85
N THR A 208 -6.82 29.04 -17.67
CA THR A 208 -7.18 30.40 -17.26
C THR A 208 -5.96 31.23 -16.82
N ASN A 209 -4.90 30.59 -16.33
CA ASN A 209 -3.64 31.24 -15.96
C ASN A 209 -2.57 31.06 -17.04
N ALA A 210 -2.18 32.14 -17.72
CA ALA A 210 -1.20 32.09 -18.82
C ALA A 210 0.21 31.61 -18.38
N GLY A 211 1.02 31.18 -19.35
CA GLY A 211 2.42 30.78 -19.14
C GLY A 211 2.65 29.27 -18.93
N TYR A 212 1.59 28.46 -18.98
CA TYR A 212 1.70 27.00 -19.06
C TYR A 212 2.27 26.55 -20.42
N THR A 213 2.62 25.28 -20.53
CA THR A 213 3.08 24.57 -21.72
C THR A 213 2.05 23.51 -22.09
N GLY A 214 1.90 23.16 -23.38
CA GLY A 214 0.84 22.23 -23.79
C GLY A 214 -0.52 22.91 -23.96
N ASN A 215 -1.59 22.21 -23.62
CA ASN A 215 -2.99 22.63 -23.75
C ASN A 215 -3.51 23.38 -22.51
N GLY A 216 -2.89 23.17 -21.34
CA GLY A 216 -3.29 23.78 -20.07
C GLY A 216 -2.35 23.42 -18.92
N TYR A 217 -2.90 23.38 -17.72
CA TYR A 217 -2.28 22.82 -16.53
C TYR A 217 -3.32 22.06 -15.72
N THR A 218 -2.86 21.16 -14.85
CA THR A 218 -3.71 20.41 -13.94
C THR A 218 -3.97 21.18 -12.64
N ASN A 219 -5.24 21.30 -12.26
CA ASN A 219 -5.69 21.98 -11.04
C ASN A 219 -6.43 21.00 -10.13
N SER A 220 -5.82 20.63 -9.01
CA SER A 220 -6.47 19.77 -8.01
C SER A 220 -7.51 20.54 -7.20
N ASN A 221 -8.53 19.86 -6.68
CA ASN A 221 -9.47 20.42 -5.71
C ASN A 221 -8.72 20.98 -4.48
N ASN A 222 -9.21 22.11 -3.96
CA ASN A 222 -8.72 22.75 -2.73
C ASN A 222 -9.15 21.96 -1.49
N VAL A 223 -8.60 20.77 -1.32
CA VAL A 223 -8.83 19.89 -0.17
C VAL A 223 -7.56 19.08 0.11
N GLN A 224 -7.27 18.84 1.38
CA GLN A 224 -6.18 17.94 1.76
C GLN A 224 -6.44 16.54 1.19
N GLY A 225 -5.39 15.92 0.65
CA GLY A 225 -5.47 14.60 0.04
C GLY A 225 -5.96 14.55 -1.41
N SER A 226 -6.35 15.66 -2.03
CA SER A 226 -6.58 15.70 -3.48
C SER A 226 -5.32 15.29 -4.23
N ALA A 227 -5.44 14.46 -5.26
CA ALA A 227 -4.29 13.82 -5.89
C ALA A 227 -4.24 13.99 -7.40
N ILE A 228 -3.02 13.96 -7.94
CA ILE A 228 -2.71 13.77 -9.36
C ILE A 228 -1.92 12.47 -9.50
N GLU A 229 -2.28 11.65 -10.49
CA GLU A 229 -1.61 10.39 -10.77
C GLU A 229 -1.04 10.32 -12.18
N TRP A 230 0.18 9.80 -12.27
CA TRP A 230 0.88 9.49 -13.51
C TRP A 230 1.34 8.04 -13.55
N ALA A 231 1.60 7.55 -14.75
CA ALA A 231 2.28 6.29 -15.01
C ALA A 231 3.54 6.55 -15.84
N VAL A 232 4.65 5.96 -15.43
CA VAL A 232 5.96 6.06 -16.10
C VAL A 232 6.52 4.67 -16.32
N ASN A 233 6.87 4.34 -17.56
CA ASN A 233 7.61 3.12 -17.86
C ASN A 233 9.12 3.41 -17.78
N ALA A 234 9.80 2.76 -16.84
CA ALA A 234 11.23 2.88 -16.64
C ALA A 234 11.98 1.68 -17.24
N PRO A 235 13.04 1.88 -18.03
CA PRO A 235 13.77 0.77 -18.67
C PRO A 235 14.60 -0.06 -17.68
N ASN A 236 14.93 0.49 -16.51
CA ASN A 236 15.69 -0.18 -15.47
C ASN A 236 15.27 0.30 -14.08
N SER A 237 15.47 -0.55 -13.07
CA SER A 237 15.30 -0.18 -11.66
C SER A 237 16.47 0.71 -11.25
N SER A 238 16.21 2.01 -11.06
CA SER A 238 17.26 2.99 -10.76
C SER A 238 16.67 4.24 -10.15
N ARG A 239 17.54 5.18 -9.81
CA ARG A 239 17.16 6.51 -9.37
C ARG A 239 16.91 7.41 -10.56
N TYR A 240 15.79 8.13 -10.53
CA TYR A 240 15.38 9.09 -11.54
C TYR A 240 15.09 10.44 -10.88
N THR A 241 15.31 11.51 -11.62
CA THR A 241 14.92 12.85 -11.18
C THR A 241 13.57 13.19 -11.79
N LEU A 242 12.59 13.49 -10.94
CA LEU A 242 11.35 14.11 -11.36
C LEU A 242 11.45 15.61 -11.19
N THR A 243 10.97 16.36 -12.17
CA THR A 243 10.82 17.81 -12.11
C THR A 243 9.39 18.19 -12.41
N PHE A 244 8.71 18.74 -11.41
CA PHE A 244 7.36 19.30 -11.54
C PHE A 244 7.48 20.77 -11.94
N ARG A 245 6.86 21.18 -13.04
CA ARG A 245 6.62 22.60 -13.32
C ARG A 245 5.27 23.00 -12.72
N PHE A 246 5.26 24.04 -11.90
CA PHE A 246 4.08 24.40 -11.11
C PHE A 246 3.95 25.92 -10.90
N ALA A 247 2.73 26.37 -10.60
CA ALA A 247 2.44 27.72 -10.14
C ALA A 247 1.65 27.66 -8.83
N ASN A 248 2.09 28.43 -7.83
CA ASN A 248 1.42 28.58 -6.56
C ASN A 248 1.26 30.07 -6.25
N GLY A 249 0.12 30.63 -6.64
CA GLY A 249 -0.24 32.02 -6.35
C GLY A 249 -0.87 32.25 -4.98
N GLY A 250 -0.89 31.23 -4.11
CA GLY A 250 -1.36 31.35 -2.72
C GLY A 250 -0.36 32.08 -1.82
N THR A 251 -0.67 32.16 -0.53
CA THR A 251 0.17 32.81 0.49
C THR A 251 1.02 31.83 1.32
N ALA A 252 0.85 30.51 1.11
CA ALA A 252 1.57 29.45 1.80
C ALA A 252 1.98 28.32 0.85
N ASN A 253 2.91 27.47 1.29
CA ASN A 253 3.36 26.31 0.53
C ASN A 253 2.23 25.29 0.35
N ARG A 254 2.10 24.71 -0.85
CA ARG A 254 1.09 23.69 -1.18
C ARG A 254 1.74 22.33 -1.41
N ASN A 255 2.50 21.87 -0.42
CA ASN A 255 3.32 20.66 -0.51
C ASN A 255 2.47 19.39 -0.75
N GLY A 256 3.06 18.41 -1.42
CA GLY A 256 2.42 17.13 -1.69
C GLY A 256 3.25 15.91 -1.26
N SER A 257 2.58 14.83 -0.87
CA SER A 257 3.17 13.50 -0.67
C SER A 257 3.10 12.72 -1.98
N LEU A 258 4.27 12.35 -2.50
CA LEU A 258 4.47 11.57 -3.70
C LEU A 258 4.73 10.10 -3.34
N LEU A 259 3.75 9.24 -3.60
CA LEU A 259 3.86 7.79 -3.46
C LEU A 259 4.26 7.16 -4.78
N ILE A 260 5.31 6.33 -4.75
CA ILE A 260 5.70 5.51 -5.89
C ILE A 260 5.20 4.09 -5.69
N ASN A 261 4.43 3.58 -6.64
CA ASN A 261 3.79 2.26 -6.62
C ASN A 261 3.00 2.01 -5.32
N GLY A 262 2.21 3.01 -4.91
CA GLY A 262 1.44 2.95 -3.66
C GLY A 262 2.30 3.04 -2.39
N GLY A 263 3.54 3.51 -2.51
CA GLY A 263 4.51 3.64 -1.42
C GLY A 263 5.53 2.51 -1.35
N SER A 264 5.35 1.43 -2.13
CA SER A 264 6.30 0.30 -2.17
C SER A 264 7.70 0.71 -2.65
N ASN A 265 7.82 1.82 -3.39
CA ASN A 265 9.09 2.34 -3.89
C ASN A 265 9.39 3.75 -3.36
N GLY A 266 8.83 4.08 -2.20
CA GLY A 266 9.10 5.33 -1.50
C GLY A 266 7.88 6.23 -1.38
N ASN A 267 7.91 7.03 -0.32
CA ASN A 267 7.02 8.15 -0.07
C ASN A 267 7.88 9.39 0.10
N TYR A 268 7.71 10.36 -0.79
CA TYR A 268 8.54 11.54 -0.87
C TYR A 268 7.69 12.80 -0.66
N THR A 269 8.26 13.86 -0.09
CA THR A 269 7.56 15.15 0.00
C THR A 269 8.04 16.08 -1.10
N VAL A 270 7.14 16.45 -2.00
CA VAL A 270 7.38 17.47 -3.03
C VAL A 270 7.04 18.84 -2.46
N GLN A 271 8.05 19.71 -2.40
CA GLN A 271 7.90 21.07 -1.92
C GLN A 271 7.38 21.96 -3.06
N LEU A 272 6.23 22.61 -2.84
CA LEU A 272 5.59 23.49 -3.83
C LEU A 272 5.40 24.89 -3.20
N PRO A 273 6.49 25.67 -3.03
CA PRO A 273 6.46 26.98 -2.39
C PRO A 273 5.67 28.02 -3.19
N VAL A 274 5.38 29.17 -2.58
CA VAL A 274 4.74 30.30 -3.27
C VAL A 274 5.62 30.77 -4.43
N THR A 275 5.04 30.88 -5.64
CA THR A 275 5.76 31.29 -6.85
C THR A 275 5.65 32.77 -7.15
N GLY A 276 4.84 33.51 -6.38
CA GLY A 276 4.60 34.95 -6.54
C GLY A 276 3.39 35.29 -7.42
N GLY A 277 2.68 34.29 -7.95
CA GLY A 277 1.42 34.47 -8.70
C GLY A 277 1.03 33.23 -9.51
N TRP A 278 -0.25 33.11 -9.87
CA TRP A 278 -0.75 31.95 -10.63
C TRP A 278 -0.28 31.90 -12.10
N ILE A 279 0.26 33.00 -12.62
CA ILE A 279 0.92 33.08 -13.93
C ILE A 279 2.46 32.96 -13.84
N THR A 280 3.00 32.79 -12.62
CA THR A 280 4.44 32.67 -12.39
C THR A 280 4.78 31.20 -12.13
N TRP A 281 5.42 30.57 -13.12
CA TRP A 281 5.73 29.15 -13.12
C TRP A 281 7.17 28.90 -12.66
N GLN A 282 7.35 27.96 -11.74
CA GLN A 282 8.64 27.50 -11.23
C GLN A 282 8.75 25.98 -11.33
N THR A 283 9.92 25.43 -10.99
CA THR A 283 10.17 23.99 -11.00
C THR A 283 10.60 23.47 -9.64
N ALA A 284 10.09 22.30 -9.24
CA ALA A 284 10.54 21.56 -8.08
C ALA A 284 11.05 20.19 -8.53
N SER A 285 12.28 19.84 -8.12
CA SER A 285 12.90 18.56 -8.47
C SER A 285 13.04 17.65 -7.26
N ILE A 286 12.89 16.34 -7.49
CA ILE A 286 13.07 15.31 -6.47
C ILE A 286 13.65 14.04 -7.09
N GLU A 287 14.61 13.43 -6.40
CA GLU A 287 15.14 12.12 -6.78
C GLU A 287 14.27 11.03 -6.17
N ILE A 288 13.84 10.08 -7.00
CA ILE A 288 13.03 8.94 -6.59
C ILE A 288 13.60 7.64 -7.15
N ASP A 289 13.21 6.53 -6.55
CA ASP A 289 13.57 5.21 -7.05
C ASP A 289 12.37 4.64 -7.86
N LEU A 290 12.59 4.41 -9.16
CA LEU A 290 11.65 3.69 -10.02
C LEU A 290 12.15 2.26 -10.22
N VAL A 291 11.24 1.30 -10.35
CA VAL A 291 11.57 -0.07 -10.75
C VAL A 291 11.45 -0.22 -12.26
N GLN A 292 12.18 -1.17 -12.84
CA GLN A 292 12.01 -1.54 -14.24
C GLN A 292 10.55 -1.88 -14.54
N GLY A 293 10.02 -1.34 -15.63
CA GLY A 293 8.64 -1.51 -16.05
C GLY A 293 7.75 -0.33 -15.64
N ASN A 294 6.44 -0.58 -15.54
CA ASN A 294 5.45 0.45 -15.27
C ASN A 294 5.44 0.86 -13.80
N ASN A 295 5.58 2.15 -13.53
CA ASN A 295 5.52 2.74 -12.19
C ASN A 295 4.33 3.69 -12.11
N LEU A 296 3.58 3.64 -11.02
CA LEU A 296 2.50 4.58 -10.72
C LEU A 296 2.98 5.62 -9.72
N LEU A 297 2.80 6.88 -10.06
CA LEU A 297 3.23 8.03 -9.26
C LEU A 297 1.96 8.75 -8.80
N LYS A 298 1.76 8.86 -7.49
CA LYS A 298 0.61 9.57 -6.91
C LYS A 298 1.09 10.73 -6.06
N LEU A 299 0.87 11.96 -6.50
CA LEU A 299 1.10 13.17 -5.71
C LEU A 299 -0.20 13.58 -5.04
N SER A 300 -0.26 13.60 -3.70
CA SER A 300 -1.45 13.97 -2.92
C SER A 300 -1.18 15.22 -2.08
N SER A 301 -2.12 16.16 -2.01
CA SER A 301 -1.98 17.39 -1.22
C SER A 301 -1.80 17.08 0.28
N LEU A 302 -0.85 17.74 0.92
CA LEU A 302 -0.68 17.74 2.37
C LEU A 302 -1.40 18.91 3.05
N THR A 303 -1.97 19.84 2.28
CA THR A 303 -2.60 21.06 2.80
C THR A 303 -4.08 21.12 2.45
N ALA A 304 -4.86 21.82 3.29
CA ALA A 304 -6.30 22.01 3.06
C ALA A 304 -6.61 22.76 1.75
N ASP A 305 -5.64 23.51 1.23
CA ASP A 305 -5.76 24.29 0.00
C ASP A 305 -5.52 23.47 -1.28
N GLY A 306 -5.30 22.15 -1.19
CA GLY A 306 -4.95 21.33 -2.36
C GLY A 306 -3.51 21.54 -2.84
N LEU A 307 -3.16 20.94 -3.98
CA LEU A 307 -1.85 21.12 -4.61
C LEU A 307 -1.73 22.50 -5.28
N ALA A 308 -0.50 22.87 -5.64
CA ALA A 308 -0.26 23.91 -6.62
C ALA A 308 -0.79 23.50 -8.00
N ASN A 309 -0.98 24.46 -8.91
CA ASN A 309 -1.28 24.15 -10.30
C ASN A 309 -0.06 23.47 -10.91
N ILE A 310 -0.22 22.25 -11.43
CA ILE A 310 0.87 21.47 -12.03
C ILE A 310 0.75 21.55 -13.54
N ASP A 311 1.74 22.17 -14.17
CA ASP A 311 1.82 22.28 -15.63
C ASP A 311 2.37 21.00 -16.25
N SER A 312 3.48 20.48 -15.74
CA SER A 312 4.14 19.34 -16.37
C SER A 312 4.98 18.51 -15.41
N LEU A 313 5.12 17.23 -15.72
CA LEU A 313 6.03 16.30 -15.04
C LEU A 313 7.13 15.86 -16.00
N LYS A 314 8.35 16.35 -15.78
CA LYS A 314 9.55 15.90 -16.49
C LYS A 314 10.26 14.81 -15.69
N ILE A 315 10.73 13.78 -16.38
CA ILE A 315 11.50 12.66 -15.84
C ILE A 315 12.85 12.63 -16.53
N GLU A 316 13.92 12.79 -15.78
CA GLU A 316 15.30 12.76 -16.25
C GLU A 316 16.01 11.49 -15.77
N GLY A 317 16.67 10.80 -16.69
CA GLY A 317 17.34 9.52 -16.44
C GLY A 317 17.49 8.69 -17.71
N ALA A 318 17.51 7.36 -17.58
CA ALA A 318 17.48 6.43 -18.72
C ALA A 318 16.24 6.67 -19.62
N GLN A 319 16.15 6.00 -20.78
CA GLN A 319 15.10 6.18 -21.81
C GLN A 319 13.67 5.85 -21.32
N THR A 320 13.12 6.66 -20.41
CA THR A 320 11.77 6.53 -19.84
C THR A 320 10.72 6.93 -20.87
N LYS A 321 9.53 6.35 -20.72
CA LYS A 321 8.38 6.61 -21.60
C LYS A 321 7.10 6.72 -20.77
N ALA A 322 6.04 7.18 -21.42
CA ALA A 322 4.70 7.13 -20.86
C ALA A 322 4.39 5.70 -20.36
N GLY A 323 3.99 5.60 -19.10
CA GLY A 323 3.48 4.37 -18.54
C GLY A 323 1.99 4.18 -18.86
N VAL A 324 1.48 3.02 -18.47
CA VAL A 324 0.07 2.67 -18.64
C VAL A 324 -0.68 3.00 -17.34
N CYS A 325 -1.64 3.90 -17.45
CA CYS A 325 -2.57 4.27 -16.40
C CYS A 325 -3.56 3.12 -16.19
N ASN A 326 -3.28 2.29 -15.19
CA ASN A 326 -3.85 0.96 -14.93
C ASN A 326 -3.45 -0.12 -15.96
N GLY A 327 -2.55 -0.99 -15.49
CA GLY A 327 -2.01 -2.12 -16.23
C GLY A 327 -2.92 -3.35 -16.21
N VAL A 328 -3.29 -3.79 -17.40
CA VAL A 328 -2.89 -5.13 -17.85
C VAL A 328 -1.85 -4.90 -18.95
N ALA A 329 -0.66 -5.51 -18.83
CA ALA A 329 0.01 -6.22 -19.93
C ALA A 329 1.52 -6.44 -19.65
N SER A 330 1.90 -7.71 -19.49
CA SER A 330 2.92 -8.31 -20.38
C SER A 330 2.23 -8.44 -21.76
N SER A 331 2.85 -8.28 -22.92
CA SER A 331 4.23 -8.55 -23.35
C SER A 331 4.46 -7.99 -24.76
N SER A 332 5.74 -7.76 -25.06
CA SER A 332 6.43 -7.71 -26.36
C SER A 332 5.68 -8.02 -27.67
N SER A 333 5.90 -7.12 -28.65
CA SER A 333 6.24 -7.32 -30.10
C SER A 333 5.34 -8.24 -30.95
N SER A 334 4.89 -7.94 -32.17
CA SER A 334 5.41 -7.07 -33.24
C SER A 334 4.31 -6.89 -34.29
N SER A 335 4.39 -5.78 -35.02
CA SER A 335 3.57 -5.38 -36.17
C SER A 335 3.73 -6.31 -37.39
N ILE A 336 2.72 -6.35 -38.28
CA ILE A 336 2.80 -5.91 -39.69
C ILE A 336 1.41 -5.99 -40.36
N SER A 337 1.10 -4.92 -41.09
CA SER A 337 -0.10 -4.65 -41.88
C SER A 337 -0.08 -5.34 -43.25
N SER A 338 -1.25 -5.66 -43.84
CA SER A 338 -1.79 -5.06 -45.09
C SER A 338 -2.87 -5.93 -45.82
N VAL A 339 -4.04 -5.29 -46.02
CA VAL A 339 -4.96 -5.23 -47.21
C VAL A 339 -4.96 -6.41 -48.22
N ALA A 340 -6.07 -7.03 -48.67
CA ALA A 340 -7.30 -6.46 -49.25
C ALA A 340 -8.46 -7.49 -49.45
N LYS A 341 -9.70 -6.96 -49.49
CA LYS A 341 -10.99 -7.37 -50.17
C LYS A 341 -11.14 -8.82 -50.69
N SER A 342 -12.25 -9.54 -50.54
CA SER A 342 -13.68 -9.17 -50.69
C SER A 342 -14.64 -10.29 -50.21
N SER A 343 -15.82 -9.88 -49.70
CA SER A 343 -17.15 -10.55 -49.71
C SER A 343 -17.28 -12.06 -49.41
N SER A 344 -17.80 -12.42 -48.24
CA SER A 344 -19.17 -12.98 -48.03
C SER A 344 -19.32 -13.69 -46.67
N SER A 345 -20.43 -13.39 -45.98
CA SER A 345 -21.10 -14.16 -44.90
C SER A 345 -20.29 -14.66 -43.68
N SER A 346 -20.51 -13.99 -42.54
CA SER A 346 -20.86 -14.60 -41.24
C SER A 346 -20.76 -13.53 -40.15
N SER A 347 -21.89 -13.24 -39.51
CA SER A 347 -22.01 -12.23 -38.45
C SER A 347 -21.19 -12.65 -37.24
N SER A 348 -19.94 -12.20 -37.21
CA SER A 348 -18.98 -12.40 -36.14
C SER A 348 -19.42 -11.58 -34.92
N SER A 349 -19.68 -12.33 -33.86
CA SER A 349 -19.84 -11.91 -32.47
C SER A 349 -18.82 -10.86 -32.05
N SER A 350 -19.34 -9.72 -31.60
CA SER A 350 -18.64 -8.75 -30.77
C SER A 350 -18.03 -9.45 -29.55
N VAL A 351 -16.70 -9.39 -29.40
CA VAL A 351 -16.03 -9.80 -28.17
C VAL A 351 -16.36 -8.74 -27.11
N SER A 352 -17.43 -9.01 -26.38
CA SER A 352 -17.84 -8.28 -25.19
C SER A 352 -16.80 -8.48 -24.10
N ASN A 353 -16.46 -7.40 -23.39
CA ASN A 353 -15.63 -7.38 -22.18
C ASN A 353 -16.40 -7.99 -20.97
N THR A 354 -17.05 -9.14 -21.18
CA THR A 354 -17.94 -9.81 -20.23
C THR A 354 -17.28 -11.08 -19.75
N GLY A 355 -16.74 -11.04 -18.53
CA GLY A 355 -16.24 -12.25 -17.86
C GLY A 355 -17.34 -13.32 -17.76
N THR A 356 -16.96 -14.59 -17.88
CA THR A 356 -17.90 -15.72 -17.80
C THR A 356 -18.52 -15.82 -16.42
N LEU A 357 -19.81 -16.15 -16.30
CA LEU A 357 -20.44 -16.43 -15.01
C LEU A 357 -20.16 -17.87 -14.59
N LEU A 358 -19.76 -18.07 -13.33
CA LEU A 358 -19.66 -19.40 -12.72
C LEU A 358 -21.04 -19.87 -12.27
N THR A 359 -21.18 -21.20 -12.10
CA THR A 359 -22.40 -21.75 -11.48
C THR A 359 -22.53 -21.28 -10.04
N LEU A 360 -23.76 -20.97 -9.62
CA LEU A 360 -24.08 -20.68 -8.22
C LEU A 360 -24.35 -21.95 -7.41
N ASP A 361 -24.52 -23.09 -8.08
CA ASP A 361 -24.74 -24.38 -7.40
C ASP A 361 -23.49 -24.82 -6.64
N GLY A 362 -23.61 -24.94 -5.32
CA GLY A 362 -22.49 -25.21 -4.41
C GLY A 362 -21.68 -23.97 -4.00
N ASN A 363 -22.00 -22.78 -4.49
CA ASN A 363 -21.35 -21.55 -4.03
C ASN A 363 -21.72 -21.29 -2.55
N PRO A 364 -20.74 -21.06 -1.64
CA PRO A 364 -21.04 -20.87 -0.22
C PRO A 364 -21.96 -19.68 0.10
N ALA A 365 -21.79 -18.54 -0.58
CA ALA A 365 -22.60 -17.33 -0.36
C ALA A 365 -24.04 -17.53 -0.88
N ALA A 366 -24.20 -18.13 -2.06
CA ALA A 366 -25.51 -18.49 -2.58
C ALA A 366 -26.23 -19.52 -1.69
N SER A 367 -25.49 -20.49 -1.13
CA SER A 367 -26.01 -21.50 -0.21
C SER A 367 -26.49 -20.87 1.10
N TRP A 368 -25.73 -19.93 1.66
CA TRP A 368 -26.16 -19.14 2.82
C TRP A 368 -27.43 -18.36 2.51
N LEU A 369 -27.50 -17.64 1.38
CA LEU A 369 -28.66 -16.83 1.02
C LEU A 369 -29.91 -17.71 0.89
N ASN A 370 -29.80 -18.84 0.20
CA ASN A 370 -30.92 -19.77 0.05
C ASN A 370 -31.38 -20.34 1.40
N LYS A 371 -30.46 -20.66 2.31
CA LYS A 371 -30.81 -21.10 3.67
C LYS A 371 -31.49 -19.98 4.48
N SER A 372 -31.12 -18.73 4.28
CA SER A 372 -31.70 -17.58 4.95
C SER A 372 -33.17 -17.34 4.57
N ARG A 373 -33.59 -17.71 3.36
CA ARG A 373 -34.98 -17.59 2.87
C ARG A 373 -35.99 -18.27 3.80
N THR A 374 -35.60 -19.39 4.39
CA THR A 374 -36.45 -20.19 5.30
C THR A 374 -35.81 -20.35 6.68
N LYS A 375 -35.06 -19.34 7.14
CA LYS A 375 -34.33 -19.39 8.42
C LYS A 375 -35.25 -19.62 9.62
N TRP A 376 -36.46 -19.08 9.58
CA TRP A 376 -37.49 -19.22 10.61
C TRP A 376 -38.80 -19.71 9.99
N GLY A 377 -39.71 -20.24 10.82
CA GLY A 377 -41.06 -20.57 10.39
C GLY A 377 -41.85 -19.30 10.05
N THR A 378 -42.76 -19.38 9.06
CA THR A 378 -43.48 -18.22 8.48
C THR A 378 -44.20 -17.35 9.51
N ALA A 379 -44.70 -17.95 10.60
CA ALA A 379 -45.32 -17.25 11.73
C ALA A 379 -44.39 -16.24 12.43
N ARG A 380 -43.06 -16.31 12.22
CA ARG A 380 -42.09 -15.38 12.80
C ARG A 380 -41.92 -14.08 12.01
N ALA A 381 -42.58 -13.92 10.87
CA ALA A 381 -42.42 -12.73 10.02
C ALA A 381 -42.74 -11.41 10.76
N ASP A 382 -43.78 -11.39 11.59
CA ASP A 382 -44.15 -10.18 12.34
C ASP A 382 -43.19 -9.85 13.48
N VAL A 383 -42.69 -10.86 14.20
CA VAL A 383 -41.66 -10.61 15.22
C VAL A 383 -40.37 -10.13 14.56
N VAL A 384 -39.94 -10.71 13.43
CA VAL A 384 -38.77 -10.23 12.69
C VAL A 384 -38.95 -8.78 12.27
N LEU A 385 -40.08 -8.45 11.64
CA LEU A 385 -40.39 -7.09 11.20
C LEU A 385 -40.41 -6.08 12.36
N SER A 386 -40.92 -6.48 13.53
CA SER A 386 -41.07 -5.58 14.69
C SER A 386 -39.75 -5.04 15.25
N TYR A 387 -38.60 -5.61 14.88
CA TYR A 387 -37.28 -5.11 15.27
C TYR A 387 -36.61 -4.20 14.24
N GLN A 388 -37.19 -4.03 13.04
CA GLN A 388 -36.62 -3.16 12.01
C GLN A 388 -36.56 -1.71 12.52
N GLN A 389 -35.38 -1.10 12.43
CA GLN A 389 -35.15 0.29 12.80
C GLN A 389 -35.70 1.23 11.72
N THR A 390 -35.90 2.51 12.06
CA THR A 390 -36.41 3.53 11.13
C THR A 390 -35.51 3.73 9.91
N ASN A 391 -34.20 3.51 10.05
CA ASN A 391 -33.23 3.55 8.96
C ASN A 391 -33.28 2.32 8.02
N GLY A 392 -34.08 1.29 8.36
CA GLY A 392 -34.27 0.08 7.56
C GLY A 392 -33.41 -1.12 7.95
N GLY A 393 -32.37 -0.93 8.77
CA GLY A 393 -31.55 -2.02 9.29
C GLY A 393 -32.14 -2.68 10.55
N TRP A 394 -31.55 -3.79 10.97
CA TRP A 394 -31.82 -4.42 12.26
C TRP A 394 -30.72 -4.07 13.27
N PRO A 395 -31.05 -3.90 14.57
CA PRO A 395 -30.13 -3.30 15.53
C PRO A 395 -29.02 -4.25 16.02
N LYS A 396 -29.25 -5.56 15.92
CA LYS A 396 -28.35 -6.64 16.37
C LYS A 396 -28.84 -7.99 15.85
N ASN A 397 -28.03 -9.03 16.01
CA ASN A 397 -28.52 -10.40 15.82
C ASN A 397 -29.52 -10.78 16.92
N LEU A 398 -30.58 -11.50 16.56
CA LEU A 398 -31.65 -11.93 17.46
C LEU A 398 -32.05 -13.36 17.15
N ASP A 399 -32.39 -14.12 18.19
CA ASP A 399 -33.09 -15.40 18.04
C ASP A 399 -34.60 -15.18 18.06
N TYR A 400 -35.19 -14.99 16.88
CA TYR A 400 -36.63 -14.75 16.71
C TYR A 400 -37.54 -15.92 17.11
N ASN A 401 -36.98 -17.08 17.44
CA ASN A 401 -37.77 -18.15 18.06
C ASN A 401 -38.04 -17.90 19.55
N SER A 402 -37.17 -17.12 20.19
CA SER A 402 -37.13 -16.95 21.64
C SER A 402 -37.51 -15.53 22.09
N VAL A 403 -37.30 -14.52 21.25
CA VAL A 403 -37.66 -13.13 21.61
C VAL A 403 -39.15 -12.84 21.40
N GLY A 404 -39.69 -11.95 22.23
CA GLY A 404 -41.03 -11.36 22.05
C GLY A 404 -41.05 -10.30 20.95
N ALA A 405 -42.18 -9.61 20.80
CA ALA A 405 -42.29 -8.50 19.84
C ALA A 405 -41.34 -7.34 20.20
N GLY A 406 -40.65 -6.81 19.19
CA GLY A 406 -39.88 -5.58 19.27
C GLY A 406 -40.77 -4.34 19.11
N SER A 407 -40.14 -3.17 19.25
CA SER A 407 -40.79 -1.85 19.14
C SER A 407 -40.16 -0.96 18.05
N GLY A 408 -39.42 -1.55 17.11
CA GLY A 408 -38.60 -0.82 16.16
C GLY A 408 -37.50 -0.02 16.84
N GLY A 409 -37.27 1.21 16.40
CA GLY A 409 -36.35 2.14 17.04
C GLY A 409 -35.56 3.00 16.05
N SER A 410 -34.76 3.92 16.59
CA SER A 410 -33.91 4.83 15.83
C SER A 410 -32.42 4.55 16.02
N ALA A 411 -32.06 3.35 16.48
CA ALA A 411 -30.67 2.94 16.65
C ALA A 411 -30.01 2.67 15.29
N SER A 412 -28.68 2.68 15.24
CA SER A 412 -27.94 2.19 14.07
C SER A 412 -28.34 0.74 13.75
N GLY A 413 -28.63 0.48 12.48
CA GLY A 413 -28.69 -0.88 11.96
C GLY A 413 -27.29 -1.48 11.87
N THR A 414 -27.20 -2.80 11.76
CA THR A 414 -25.92 -3.52 11.69
C THR A 414 -25.97 -4.71 10.73
N ILE A 415 -24.81 -5.07 10.20
CA ILE A 415 -24.57 -6.31 9.47
C ILE A 415 -23.78 -7.34 10.30
N ASP A 416 -23.51 -7.01 11.57
CA ASP A 416 -22.86 -7.91 12.54
C ASP A 416 -23.67 -9.21 12.74
N ASN A 417 -22.98 -10.35 12.81
CA ASN A 417 -23.59 -11.66 13.06
C ASN A 417 -24.81 -12.00 12.17
N GLY A 418 -24.81 -11.51 10.92
CA GLY A 418 -25.86 -11.77 9.94
C GLY A 418 -27.13 -10.92 10.09
N ALA A 419 -27.14 -9.95 11.00
CA ALA A 419 -28.25 -9.01 11.14
C ALA A 419 -28.48 -8.19 9.86
N THR A 420 -29.72 -7.75 9.66
CA THR A 420 -30.22 -7.07 8.45
C THR A 420 -30.27 -7.97 7.22
N ILE A 421 -29.15 -8.59 6.85
CA ILE A 421 -29.00 -9.38 5.63
C ILE A 421 -29.80 -10.69 5.70
N THR A 422 -29.89 -11.33 6.87
CA THR A 422 -30.69 -12.56 7.04
C THR A 422 -32.18 -12.23 7.05
N GLU A 423 -32.57 -11.23 7.82
CA GLU A 423 -33.96 -10.79 7.97
C GLU A 423 -34.55 -10.33 6.64
N MET A 424 -33.83 -9.53 5.86
CA MET A 424 -34.35 -9.05 4.58
C MET A 424 -34.53 -10.17 3.54
N VAL A 425 -33.63 -11.17 3.52
CA VAL A 425 -33.78 -12.33 2.63
C VAL A 425 -34.99 -13.18 3.06
N TYR A 426 -35.13 -13.42 4.37
CA TYR A 426 -36.28 -14.12 4.93
C TYR A 426 -37.60 -13.40 4.63
N LEU A 427 -37.70 -12.10 4.92
CA LEU A 427 -38.92 -11.32 4.67
C LEU A 427 -39.26 -11.20 3.17
N ALA A 428 -38.26 -11.21 2.29
CA ALA A 428 -38.49 -11.27 0.84
C ALA A 428 -39.13 -12.59 0.42
N GLU A 429 -38.71 -13.72 1.02
CA GLU A 429 -39.34 -15.03 0.78
C GLU A 429 -40.78 -15.08 1.33
N ILE A 430 -41.01 -14.53 2.53
CA ILE A 430 -42.36 -14.41 3.10
C ILE A 430 -43.25 -13.58 2.18
N TYR A 431 -42.74 -12.46 1.66
CA TYR A 431 -43.47 -11.64 0.70
C TYR A 431 -43.78 -12.41 -0.59
N LYS A 432 -42.78 -13.10 -1.16
CA LYS A 432 -42.94 -13.91 -2.37
C LYS A 432 -44.06 -14.94 -2.24
N ASN A 433 -44.20 -15.57 -1.07
CA ASN A 433 -45.16 -16.64 -0.84
C ASN A 433 -46.53 -16.17 -0.33
N GLY A 434 -46.60 -15.00 0.33
CA GLY A 434 -47.84 -14.52 1.00
C GLY A 434 -48.40 -13.19 0.48
N SER A 435 -47.67 -12.48 -0.40
CA SER A 435 -48.05 -11.19 -1.01
C SER A 435 -48.38 -10.04 -0.03
N ASN A 436 -48.14 -10.18 1.27
CA ASN A 436 -48.37 -9.10 2.24
C ASN A 436 -47.29 -8.00 2.08
N THR A 437 -47.70 -6.85 1.55
CA THR A 437 -46.80 -5.77 1.14
C THR A 437 -46.04 -5.12 2.28
N LYS A 438 -46.44 -5.30 3.55
CA LYS A 438 -45.65 -4.80 4.69
C LYS A 438 -44.24 -5.39 4.73
N TYR A 439 -44.09 -6.66 4.34
CA TYR A 439 -42.78 -7.31 4.25
C TYR A 439 -42.00 -6.84 3.02
N ARG A 440 -42.67 -6.61 1.88
CA ARG A 440 -42.06 -5.97 0.71
C ARG A 440 -41.45 -4.62 1.06
N ASP A 441 -42.21 -3.79 1.77
CA ASP A 441 -41.78 -2.44 2.13
C ASP A 441 -40.63 -2.47 3.15
N ALA A 442 -40.62 -3.45 4.06
CA ALA A 442 -39.50 -3.71 4.96
C ALA A 442 -38.22 -4.11 4.20
N VAL A 443 -38.33 -5.00 3.21
CA VAL A 443 -37.21 -5.42 2.35
C VAL A 443 -36.67 -4.24 1.55
N ARG A 444 -37.54 -3.36 1.03
CA ARG A 444 -37.12 -2.13 0.34
C ARG A 444 -36.32 -1.22 1.26
N LYS A 445 -36.77 -1.00 2.50
CA LYS A 445 -36.03 -0.20 3.50
C LYS A 445 -34.67 -0.83 3.82
N ALA A 446 -34.60 -2.15 3.95
CA ALA A 446 -33.36 -2.87 4.24
C ALA A 446 -32.34 -2.77 3.09
N ALA A 447 -32.77 -2.92 1.83
CA ALA A 447 -31.88 -2.73 0.69
C ALA A 447 -31.39 -1.28 0.58
N ASN A 448 -32.29 -0.30 0.82
CA ASN A 448 -31.91 1.11 0.85
C ASN A 448 -30.91 1.41 1.98
N PHE A 449 -31.08 0.79 3.15
CA PHE A 449 -30.13 0.87 4.26
C PHE A 449 -28.73 0.40 3.83
N LEU A 450 -28.61 -0.77 3.19
CA LEU A 450 -27.32 -1.30 2.73
C LEU A 450 -26.65 -0.39 1.68
N VAL A 451 -27.43 0.19 0.77
CA VAL A 451 -26.89 1.13 -0.23
C VAL A 451 -26.47 2.45 0.44
N SER A 452 -27.27 2.94 1.39
CA SER A 452 -27.00 4.22 2.08
C SER A 452 -25.82 4.15 3.04
N SER A 453 -25.53 2.96 3.59
CA SER A 453 -24.37 2.75 4.45
C SER A 453 -23.06 2.65 3.67
N GLN A 454 -23.11 2.44 2.35
CA GLN A 454 -21.94 2.21 1.54
C GLN A 454 -21.10 3.47 1.35
N TYR A 455 -19.81 3.38 1.69
CA TYR A 455 -18.84 4.43 1.42
C TYR A 455 -18.69 4.67 -0.09
N SER A 456 -18.14 5.83 -0.46
CA SER A 456 -17.78 6.15 -1.85
C SER A 456 -16.84 5.11 -2.47
N THR A 457 -15.94 4.52 -1.66
CA THR A 457 -15.00 3.46 -2.05
C THR A 457 -15.64 2.10 -2.31
N GLY A 458 -16.88 1.88 -1.87
CA GLY A 458 -17.57 0.59 -1.94
C GLY A 458 -17.58 -0.23 -0.65
N ALA A 459 -16.83 0.20 0.39
CA ALA A 459 -16.85 -0.42 1.71
C ALA A 459 -18.26 -0.41 2.34
N LEU A 460 -18.58 -1.43 3.13
CA LEU A 460 -19.76 -1.47 3.99
C LEU A 460 -19.32 -1.49 5.47
N PRO A 461 -19.77 -0.54 6.31
CA PRO A 461 -19.48 -0.52 7.74
C PRO A 461 -20.23 -1.63 8.49
N GLN A 462 -19.75 -1.99 9.67
CA GLN A 462 -20.45 -2.93 10.56
C GLN A 462 -21.79 -2.33 11.02
N PHE A 463 -21.79 -1.07 11.43
CA PHE A 463 -22.97 -0.34 11.90
C PHE A 463 -23.22 0.91 11.05
N TYR A 464 -24.49 1.23 10.82
CA TYR A 464 -24.89 2.48 10.16
C TYR A 464 -26.21 3.04 10.75
N PRO A 465 -26.33 4.36 11.00
CA PRO A 465 -25.30 5.40 10.92
C PRO A 465 -24.05 5.06 11.75
N LEU A 466 -22.91 5.62 11.32
CA LEU A 466 -21.59 5.29 11.84
C LEU A 466 -21.50 5.54 13.35
N LYS A 467 -20.74 4.69 14.05
CA LYS A 467 -20.63 4.71 15.52
C LYS A 467 -19.25 5.10 16.01
N GLY A 468 -18.27 5.24 15.12
CA GLY A 468 -16.87 5.44 15.48
C GLY A 468 -16.16 4.13 15.84
N GLY A 469 -14.83 4.20 15.89
CA GLY A 469 -13.97 3.05 16.18
C GLY A 469 -14.00 2.01 15.05
N TYR A 470 -13.82 0.74 15.42
CA TYR A 470 -13.72 -0.33 14.42
C TYR A 470 -15.02 -0.61 13.66
N ALA A 471 -16.17 -0.17 14.19
CA ALA A 471 -17.48 -0.38 13.55
C ALA A 471 -17.62 0.36 12.20
N ASP A 472 -16.77 1.36 11.96
CA ASP A 472 -16.75 2.18 10.75
C ASP A 472 -15.81 1.61 9.66
N HIS A 473 -15.11 0.50 9.94
CA HIS A 473 -14.28 -0.17 8.96
C HIS A 473 -15.12 -0.92 7.93
N ALA A 474 -14.55 -1.18 6.75
CA ALA A 474 -15.11 -2.17 5.85
C ALA A 474 -15.10 -3.54 6.55
N THR A 475 -16.28 -4.10 6.80
CA THR A 475 -16.43 -5.20 7.74
C THR A 475 -16.76 -6.49 7.02
N PHE A 476 -15.74 -7.34 6.84
CA PHE A 476 -15.92 -8.71 6.38
C PHE A 476 -16.28 -9.67 7.51
N ASN A 477 -16.01 -9.31 8.78
CA ASN A 477 -16.37 -10.07 9.96
C ASN A 477 -17.82 -10.60 9.90
N ASP A 478 -17.99 -11.86 10.31
CA ASP A 478 -19.25 -12.61 10.24
C ASP A 478 -19.88 -12.63 8.84
N ASN A 479 -19.05 -12.62 7.80
CA ASN A 479 -19.40 -12.46 6.38
C ASN A 479 -20.20 -11.18 6.03
N GLY A 480 -20.22 -10.16 6.91
CA GLY A 480 -21.11 -9.00 6.81
C GLY A 480 -21.11 -8.36 5.41
N MET A 481 -19.99 -7.77 4.99
CA MET A 481 -19.88 -7.09 3.70
C MET A 481 -20.08 -8.05 2.51
N ALA A 482 -19.46 -9.24 2.54
CA ALA A 482 -19.54 -10.18 1.43
C ALA A 482 -20.97 -10.68 1.16
N TYR A 483 -21.71 -11.00 2.22
CA TYR A 483 -23.08 -11.48 2.09
C TYR A 483 -24.08 -10.35 1.88
N ALA A 484 -23.85 -9.15 2.42
CA ALA A 484 -24.62 -7.95 2.04
C ALA A 484 -24.51 -7.68 0.53
N LEU A 485 -23.30 -7.74 -0.04
CA LEU A 485 -23.09 -7.59 -1.48
C LEU A 485 -23.72 -8.75 -2.27
N THR A 486 -23.70 -9.97 -1.74
CA THR A 486 -24.40 -11.12 -2.35
C THR A 486 -25.92 -10.89 -2.41
N VAL A 487 -26.53 -10.37 -1.34
CA VAL A 487 -27.95 -10.02 -1.32
C VAL A 487 -28.28 -8.96 -2.36
N LEU A 488 -27.48 -7.88 -2.45
CA LEU A 488 -27.65 -6.84 -3.46
C LEU A 488 -27.44 -7.38 -4.89
N ASP A 489 -26.52 -8.32 -5.10
CA ASP A 489 -26.31 -8.97 -6.39
C ASP A 489 -27.50 -9.84 -6.81
N PHE A 490 -28.06 -10.63 -5.90
CA PHE A 490 -29.29 -11.40 -6.17
C PHE A 490 -30.48 -10.49 -6.49
N ALA A 491 -30.61 -9.38 -5.75
CA ALA A 491 -31.62 -8.37 -6.03
C ALA A 491 -31.41 -7.71 -7.40
N ALA A 492 -30.19 -7.28 -7.73
CA ALA A 492 -29.86 -6.66 -9.02
C ALA A 492 -30.17 -7.58 -10.21
N ASN A 493 -29.90 -8.88 -10.05
CA ASN A 493 -30.07 -9.88 -11.11
C ASN A 493 -31.45 -10.58 -11.09
N LYS A 494 -32.43 -10.05 -10.35
CA LYS A 494 -33.81 -10.58 -10.29
C LYS A 494 -33.84 -12.09 -9.97
N ARG A 495 -32.96 -12.53 -9.06
CA ARG A 495 -32.95 -13.91 -8.54
C ARG A 495 -33.86 -14.01 -7.32
N ALA A 496 -34.48 -15.17 -7.12
CA ALA A 496 -35.28 -15.43 -5.93
C ALA A 496 -34.46 -15.20 -4.63
N PRO A 497 -35.05 -14.61 -3.57
CA PRO A 497 -36.47 -14.24 -3.43
C PRO A 497 -36.86 -12.86 -3.99
N PHE A 498 -35.96 -12.18 -4.72
CA PHE A 498 -36.14 -10.81 -5.20
C PHE A 498 -36.68 -10.71 -6.64
N ASP A 499 -37.25 -11.80 -7.13
CA ASP A 499 -37.85 -11.98 -8.46
C ASP A 499 -39.34 -11.58 -8.50
N THR A 500 -39.80 -10.84 -7.49
CA THR A 500 -41.15 -10.24 -7.39
C THR A 500 -41.13 -8.75 -7.78
N ASP A 501 -42.25 -8.04 -7.55
CA ASP A 501 -42.36 -6.57 -7.65
C ASP A 501 -41.67 -5.82 -6.48
N VAL A 502 -40.95 -6.52 -5.60
CA VAL A 502 -40.23 -5.90 -4.48
C VAL A 502 -39.24 -4.83 -4.92
N PHE A 503 -38.63 -4.95 -6.11
CA PHE A 503 -37.69 -3.96 -6.64
C PHE A 503 -37.99 -3.61 -8.08
N SER A 504 -38.00 -2.29 -8.36
CA SER A 504 -38.06 -1.74 -9.71
C SER A 504 -36.73 -1.92 -10.44
N ASP A 505 -36.71 -1.71 -11.75
CA ASP A 505 -35.45 -1.75 -12.52
C ASP A 505 -34.49 -0.62 -12.11
N ALA A 506 -35.01 0.53 -11.67
CA ALA A 506 -34.20 1.62 -11.11
C ALA A 506 -33.50 1.21 -9.80
N ASP A 507 -34.19 0.47 -8.92
CA ASP A 507 -33.58 -0.08 -7.71
C ASP A 507 -32.50 -1.09 -8.05
N ARG A 508 -32.77 -1.99 -9.01
CA ARG A 508 -31.80 -3.00 -9.47
C ARG A 508 -30.55 -2.36 -10.08
N ALA A 509 -30.69 -1.27 -10.82
CA ALA A 509 -29.56 -0.50 -11.32
C ALA A 509 -28.71 0.09 -10.18
N LYS A 510 -29.34 0.65 -9.13
CA LYS A 510 -28.62 1.14 -7.93
C LYS A 510 -27.87 0.00 -7.23
N PHE A 511 -28.50 -1.16 -7.09
CA PHE A 511 -27.87 -2.34 -6.47
C PHE A 511 -26.69 -2.83 -7.29
N LYS A 512 -26.81 -2.87 -8.62
CA LYS A 512 -25.69 -3.23 -9.52
C LYS A 512 -24.51 -2.28 -9.36
N THR A 513 -24.76 -0.97 -9.23
CA THR A 513 -23.71 0.02 -8.92
C THR A 513 -23.06 -0.24 -7.57
N ALA A 514 -23.86 -0.53 -6.53
CA ALA A 514 -23.34 -0.84 -5.20
C ALA A 514 -22.48 -2.12 -5.20
N VAL A 515 -22.91 -3.18 -5.90
CA VAL A 515 -22.16 -4.44 -6.08
C VAL A 515 -20.85 -4.19 -6.83
N SER A 516 -20.87 -3.35 -7.87
CA SER A 516 -19.66 -3.00 -8.63
C SER A 516 -18.65 -2.26 -7.76
N LYS A 517 -19.10 -1.28 -6.97
CA LYS A 517 -18.24 -0.57 -6.00
C LYS A 517 -17.68 -1.52 -4.93
N GLY A 518 -18.51 -2.39 -4.37
CA GLY A 518 -18.09 -3.38 -3.37
C GLY A 518 -17.07 -4.38 -3.91
N THR A 519 -17.25 -4.83 -5.15
CA THR A 519 -16.29 -5.68 -5.87
C THR A 519 -14.96 -4.97 -6.06
N ALA A 520 -14.97 -3.71 -6.52
CA ALA A 520 -13.77 -2.90 -6.66
C ALA A 520 -13.04 -2.69 -5.31
N TYR A 521 -13.80 -2.48 -4.23
CA TYR A 521 -13.24 -2.40 -2.88
C TYR A 521 -12.52 -3.70 -2.49
N ILE A 522 -13.19 -4.85 -2.68
CA ILE A 522 -12.64 -6.17 -2.36
C ILE A 522 -11.35 -6.43 -3.12
N LEU A 523 -11.32 -6.22 -4.44
CA LEU A 523 -10.11 -6.44 -5.24
C LEU A 523 -8.95 -5.55 -4.78
N LYS A 524 -9.23 -4.29 -4.45
CA LYS A 524 -8.22 -3.35 -3.96
C LYS A 524 -7.73 -3.66 -2.55
N ALA A 525 -8.59 -4.19 -1.69
CA ALA A 525 -8.26 -4.58 -0.32
C ALA A 525 -7.58 -5.95 -0.21
N GLN A 526 -7.52 -6.74 -1.30
CA GLN A 526 -6.89 -8.05 -1.28
C GLN A 526 -5.40 -7.90 -0.96
N TRP A 527 -4.96 -8.59 0.09
CA TRP A 527 -3.60 -8.41 0.61
C TRP A 527 -2.56 -9.01 -0.33
N LYS A 528 -1.46 -8.28 -0.50
CA LYS A 528 -0.26 -8.74 -1.21
C LYS A 528 0.81 -9.10 -0.20
N GLN A 529 0.85 -10.36 0.21
CA GLN A 529 1.90 -10.87 1.07
C GLN A 529 3.20 -11.01 0.26
N ASN A 530 4.17 -10.12 0.50
CA ASN A 530 5.47 -10.12 -0.17
C ASN A 530 5.34 -10.15 -1.72
N GLY A 531 4.38 -9.39 -2.26
CA GLY A 531 4.12 -9.31 -3.70
C GLY A 531 3.15 -10.36 -4.25
N VAL A 532 2.75 -11.36 -3.46
CA VAL A 532 1.81 -12.41 -3.86
C VAL A 532 0.42 -12.10 -3.31
N LEU A 533 -0.60 -12.11 -4.18
CA LEU A 533 -1.99 -11.97 -3.74
C LEU A 533 -2.39 -13.14 -2.84
N THR A 534 -3.02 -12.84 -1.71
CA THR A 534 -3.55 -13.84 -0.79
C THR A 534 -5.05 -13.62 -0.60
N VAL A 535 -5.47 -13.14 0.57
CA VAL A 535 -6.86 -13.00 0.99
C VAL A 535 -7.05 -11.69 1.76
N TRP A 536 -8.03 -11.60 2.66
CA TRP A 536 -8.41 -10.38 3.35
C TRP A 536 -8.31 -10.53 4.88
N CYS A 537 -8.16 -9.41 5.57
CA CYS A 537 -8.46 -9.30 7.00
C CYS A 537 -9.98 -9.35 7.23
N ALA A 538 -10.39 -9.62 8.48
CA ALA A 538 -11.80 -9.53 8.86
C ALA A 538 -12.35 -8.08 8.79
N GLN A 539 -11.46 -7.08 8.85
CA GLN A 539 -11.81 -5.68 8.66
C GLN A 539 -10.66 -4.90 8.01
N HIS A 540 -11.04 -3.95 7.16
CA HIS A 540 -10.12 -3.06 6.47
C HIS A 540 -10.58 -1.61 6.62
N GLY A 541 -9.66 -0.65 6.57
CA GLY A 541 -10.04 0.76 6.62
C GLY A 541 -10.86 1.14 5.39
N ALA A 542 -12.03 1.75 5.61
CA ALA A 542 -13.00 2.02 4.55
C ALA A 542 -12.46 2.89 3.39
N THR A 543 -11.42 3.69 3.66
CA THR A 543 -10.79 4.58 2.67
C THR A 543 -9.35 4.24 2.33
N ASP A 544 -8.60 3.61 3.24
CA ASP A 544 -7.18 3.27 3.05
C ASP A 544 -6.94 1.82 2.62
N TYR A 545 -7.97 0.96 2.67
CA TYR A 545 -7.95 -0.45 2.28
C TYR A 545 -7.00 -1.32 3.11
N LEU A 546 -6.36 -0.78 4.15
CA LEU A 546 -5.39 -1.54 4.95
C LEU A 546 -6.12 -2.42 5.97
N PRO A 547 -5.60 -3.62 6.29
CA PRO A 547 -6.06 -4.41 7.43
C PRO A 547 -6.12 -3.56 8.71
N LYS A 548 -7.19 -3.69 9.48
CA LYS A 548 -7.37 -2.99 10.77
C LYS A 548 -7.62 -3.99 11.90
N LYS A 549 -7.44 -3.56 13.14
CA LYS A 549 -7.96 -4.28 14.31
C LYS A 549 -9.48 -4.09 14.44
N ALA A 550 -10.12 -4.97 15.19
CA ALA A 550 -11.47 -4.78 15.68
C ALA A 550 -11.48 -4.73 17.22
N ARG A 551 -12.00 -5.78 17.87
CA ARG A 551 -11.86 -5.94 19.33
C ARG A 551 -10.40 -6.22 19.68
N ALA A 552 -10.05 -6.08 20.97
CA ALA A 552 -8.66 -6.23 21.43
C ALA A 552 -7.99 -7.54 20.95
N TYR A 553 -8.76 -8.62 20.88
CA TYR A 553 -8.30 -9.95 20.45
C TYR A 553 -8.42 -10.22 18.93
N GLU A 554 -8.73 -9.20 18.13
CA GLU A 554 -8.91 -9.29 16.67
C GLU A 554 -7.94 -8.34 15.98
N LEU A 555 -6.71 -8.81 15.81
CA LEU A 555 -5.59 -8.01 15.30
C LEU A 555 -5.56 -7.97 13.76
N GLU A 556 -4.76 -7.07 13.20
CA GLU A 556 -4.46 -7.05 11.76
C GLU A 556 -3.89 -8.40 11.32
N SER A 557 -4.56 -9.04 10.36
CA SER A 557 -4.27 -10.43 9.97
C SER A 557 -4.89 -10.77 8.63
N LEU A 558 -4.48 -11.89 8.03
CA LEU A 558 -5.31 -12.58 7.05
C LEU A 558 -6.30 -13.45 7.81
N SER A 559 -7.59 -13.32 7.49
CA SER A 559 -8.67 -14.05 8.14
C SER A 559 -8.93 -15.36 7.41
N GLY A 560 -8.71 -16.48 8.10
CA GLY A 560 -9.08 -17.80 7.58
C GLY A 560 -10.60 -18.02 7.55
N SER A 561 -11.36 -17.36 8.43
CA SER A 561 -12.82 -17.49 8.49
C SER A 561 -13.51 -16.66 7.41
N GLU A 562 -13.27 -15.35 7.38
CA GLU A 562 -14.09 -14.42 6.58
C GLU A 562 -13.73 -14.44 5.10
N SER A 563 -12.49 -14.79 4.76
CA SER A 563 -12.03 -14.81 3.37
C SER A 563 -12.77 -15.83 2.50
N VAL A 564 -13.39 -16.84 3.10
CA VAL A 564 -14.27 -17.80 2.40
C VAL A 564 -15.47 -17.08 1.79
N GLY A 565 -16.16 -16.24 2.57
CA GLY A 565 -17.33 -15.50 2.12
C GLY A 565 -16.98 -14.49 1.03
N VAL A 566 -15.81 -13.84 1.14
CA VAL A 566 -15.31 -12.89 0.14
C VAL A 566 -15.03 -13.59 -1.20
N LEU A 567 -14.34 -14.73 -1.18
CA LEU A 567 -14.12 -15.54 -2.38
C LEU A 567 -15.43 -16.03 -2.99
N ALA A 568 -16.35 -16.52 -2.14
CA ALA A 568 -17.65 -16.99 -2.59
C ALA A 568 -18.46 -15.88 -3.29
N PHE A 569 -18.45 -14.65 -2.75
CA PHE A 569 -19.06 -13.48 -3.40
C PHE A 569 -18.38 -13.17 -4.75
N LEU A 570 -17.05 -13.09 -4.81
CA LEU A 570 -16.35 -12.84 -6.08
C LEU A 570 -16.67 -13.90 -7.14
N MET A 571 -16.91 -15.14 -6.73
CA MET A 571 -17.33 -16.23 -7.61
C MET A 571 -18.80 -16.16 -8.06
N THR A 572 -19.61 -15.22 -7.55
CA THR A 572 -20.94 -14.92 -8.13
C THR A 572 -20.88 -13.88 -9.25
N GLN A 573 -19.78 -13.15 -9.34
CA GLN A 573 -19.60 -12.04 -10.29
C GLN A 573 -19.13 -12.54 -11.66
N PRO A 574 -19.33 -11.75 -12.73
CA PRO A 574 -18.69 -12.01 -14.02
C PRO A 574 -17.17 -12.14 -13.85
N GLN A 575 -16.60 -13.27 -14.25
CA GLN A 575 -15.18 -13.58 -14.04
C GLN A 575 -14.33 -12.82 -15.06
N THR A 576 -14.08 -11.54 -14.79
CA THR A 576 -13.04 -10.78 -15.49
C THR A 576 -11.68 -11.39 -15.17
N ALA A 577 -10.66 -11.11 -16.01
CA ALA A 577 -9.30 -11.60 -15.75
C ALA A 577 -8.76 -11.19 -14.37
N GLU A 578 -9.15 -10.02 -13.87
CA GLU A 578 -8.78 -9.54 -12.53
C GLU A 578 -9.49 -10.31 -11.42
N ILE A 579 -10.81 -10.53 -11.54
CA ILE A 579 -11.59 -11.28 -10.55
C ILE A 579 -11.13 -12.74 -10.53
N GLU A 580 -10.96 -13.37 -11.69
CA GLU A 580 -10.47 -14.75 -11.77
C GLU A 580 -9.09 -14.88 -11.10
N LYS A 581 -8.17 -13.96 -11.39
CA LYS A 581 -6.84 -13.94 -10.75
C LYS A 581 -6.93 -13.78 -9.24
N ALA A 582 -7.78 -12.87 -8.76
CA ALA A 582 -8.01 -12.64 -7.33
C ALA A 582 -8.56 -13.89 -6.64
N VAL A 583 -9.56 -14.54 -7.23
CA VAL A 583 -10.18 -15.77 -6.70
C VAL A 583 -9.15 -16.91 -6.67
N ARG A 584 -8.48 -17.18 -7.80
CA ARG A 584 -7.46 -18.25 -7.88
C ARG A 584 -6.35 -18.04 -6.86
N ALA A 585 -5.89 -16.80 -6.65
CA ALA A 585 -4.88 -16.50 -5.66
C ALA A 585 -5.34 -16.78 -4.22
N GLY A 586 -6.56 -16.36 -3.86
CA GLY A 586 -7.09 -16.63 -2.52
C GLY A 586 -7.41 -18.10 -2.28
N VAL A 587 -7.91 -18.81 -3.28
CA VAL A 587 -8.13 -20.26 -3.23
C VAL A 587 -6.79 -21.01 -3.10
N ALA A 588 -5.77 -20.62 -3.86
CA ALA A 588 -4.42 -21.18 -3.74
C ALA A 588 -3.83 -20.93 -2.34
N TRP A 589 -4.07 -19.76 -1.76
CA TRP A 589 -3.69 -19.47 -0.38
C TRP A 589 -4.37 -20.42 0.61
N PHE A 590 -5.68 -20.68 0.49
CA PHE A 590 -6.38 -21.66 1.32
C PHE A 590 -5.87 -23.09 1.12
N ASN A 591 -5.54 -23.47 -0.12
CA ASN A 591 -5.07 -24.80 -0.48
C ASN A 591 -3.55 -24.99 -0.32
N SER A 592 -2.85 -24.03 0.27
CA SER A 592 -1.40 -24.10 0.50
C SER A 592 -1.07 -24.85 1.79
N PRO A 593 -0.10 -25.79 1.79
CA PRO A 593 0.40 -26.44 3.00
C PRO A 593 1.12 -25.47 3.96
N ASN A 594 1.44 -24.24 3.50
CA ASN A 594 1.95 -23.17 4.36
C ASN A 594 0.84 -22.37 5.05
N THR A 595 -0.42 -22.71 4.78
CA THR A 595 -1.60 -22.05 5.37
C THR A 595 -2.35 -23.03 6.26
N TYR A 596 -2.82 -24.17 5.73
CA TYR A 596 -3.53 -25.14 6.56
C TYR A 596 -2.57 -25.94 7.44
N LEU A 597 -3.06 -26.36 8.61
CA LEU A 597 -2.40 -27.33 9.47
C LEU A 597 -2.89 -28.74 9.10
N ASP A 598 -2.02 -29.52 8.47
CA ASP A 598 -2.32 -30.87 8.02
C ASP A 598 -2.38 -31.87 9.17
N GLY A 599 -3.37 -32.77 9.15
CA GLY A 599 -3.56 -33.77 10.18
C GLY A 599 -4.09 -33.22 11.51
N TYR A 600 -4.67 -32.01 11.50
CA TYR A 600 -5.29 -31.38 12.66
C TYR A 600 -6.74 -30.95 12.39
N THR A 601 -7.50 -30.80 13.46
CA THR A 601 -8.84 -30.20 13.48
C THR A 601 -8.96 -29.23 14.65
N TYR A 602 -9.96 -28.36 14.60
CA TYR A 602 -10.38 -27.58 15.76
C TYR A 602 -11.58 -28.27 16.43
N ASP A 603 -11.42 -28.70 17.68
CA ASP A 603 -12.48 -29.27 18.51
C ASP A 603 -12.76 -28.36 19.70
N SER A 604 -13.83 -27.57 19.60
CA SER A 604 -14.21 -26.60 20.62
C SER A 604 -14.60 -27.25 21.96
N SER A 605 -14.94 -28.54 21.99
CA SER A 605 -15.25 -29.24 23.25
C SER A 605 -14.03 -29.42 24.14
N LEU A 606 -12.82 -29.33 23.56
CA LEU A 606 -11.52 -29.45 24.25
C LEU A 606 -10.89 -28.09 24.56
N ALA A 607 -11.63 -27.00 24.37
CA ALA A 607 -11.13 -25.64 24.53
C ALA A 607 -10.77 -25.25 25.98
N SER A 608 -11.14 -26.05 26.98
CA SER A 608 -10.65 -25.84 28.36
C SER A 608 -9.13 -25.87 28.45
N THR A 609 -8.45 -26.63 27.58
CA THR A 609 -6.99 -26.73 27.52
C THR A 609 -6.44 -26.39 26.14
N ASN A 610 -6.72 -27.21 25.13
CA ASN A 610 -6.26 -26.99 23.76
C ASN A 610 -7.26 -27.58 22.74
N PRO A 611 -8.00 -26.74 22.00
CA PRO A 611 -8.93 -27.21 20.97
C PRO A 611 -8.24 -27.64 19.66
N ILE A 612 -6.94 -27.41 19.50
CA ILE A 612 -6.18 -27.77 18.29
C ILE A 612 -5.60 -29.17 18.49
N VAL A 613 -6.27 -30.17 17.92
CA VAL A 613 -5.96 -31.59 18.15
C VAL A 613 -5.68 -32.33 16.86
N LYS A 614 -4.82 -33.36 16.97
CA LYS A 614 -4.50 -34.23 15.83
C LYS A 614 -5.73 -35.01 15.40
N LYS A 615 -5.98 -35.03 14.10
CA LYS A 615 -7.00 -35.85 13.45
C LYS A 615 -6.54 -36.21 12.05
N ALA A 616 -6.16 -37.46 11.84
CA ALA A 616 -5.68 -37.95 10.55
C ALA A 616 -6.71 -37.68 9.44
N GLY A 617 -6.23 -37.28 8.25
CA GLY A 617 -7.07 -36.94 7.11
C GLY A 617 -7.84 -35.62 7.22
N SER A 618 -7.63 -34.83 8.29
CA SER A 618 -8.25 -33.51 8.47
C SER A 618 -7.25 -32.38 8.16
N LYS A 619 -7.80 -31.22 7.80
CA LYS A 619 -7.07 -29.95 7.68
C LYS A 619 -7.75 -28.91 8.57
N MET A 620 -6.95 -28.11 9.25
CA MET A 620 -7.42 -26.97 10.05
C MET A 620 -6.85 -25.68 9.49
N TRP A 621 -7.66 -24.63 9.47
CA TRP A 621 -7.20 -23.26 9.22
C TRP A 621 -7.30 -22.47 10.51
N TYR A 622 -6.30 -21.62 10.76
CA TYR A 622 -6.36 -20.65 11.84
C TYR A 622 -7.38 -19.55 11.50
N ARG A 623 -7.95 -18.93 12.52
CA ARG A 623 -8.78 -17.75 12.30
C ARG A 623 -7.94 -16.55 11.86
N PHE A 624 -6.73 -16.43 12.40
CA PHE A 624 -5.81 -15.32 12.12
C PHE A 624 -4.44 -15.82 11.67
N TYR A 625 -3.97 -15.26 10.57
CA TYR A 625 -2.62 -15.46 10.06
C TYR A 625 -1.89 -14.13 9.97
N ASP A 626 -0.60 -14.15 10.29
CA ASP A 626 0.26 -12.98 10.16
C ASP A 626 0.34 -12.50 8.70
N LEU A 627 0.18 -11.19 8.49
CA LEU A 627 0.12 -10.58 7.16
C LEU A 627 1.37 -10.85 6.32
N ASN A 628 2.55 -10.96 6.94
CA ASN A 628 3.82 -11.05 6.22
C ASN A 628 4.40 -12.47 6.19
N THR A 629 4.24 -13.21 7.28
CA THR A 629 4.88 -14.53 7.47
C THR A 629 3.93 -15.70 7.26
N ASN A 630 2.62 -15.44 7.13
CA ASN A 630 1.58 -16.46 7.03
C ASN A 630 1.50 -17.42 8.24
N ARG A 631 2.10 -17.06 9.38
CA ARG A 631 2.04 -17.88 10.58
C ARG A 631 0.68 -17.71 11.27
N GLY A 632 0.00 -18.82 11.55
CA GLY A 632 -1.20 -18.82 12.38
C GLY A 632 -0.88 -18.33 13.80
N PHE A 633 -1.73 -17.46 14.35
CA PHE A 633 -1.48 -16.85 15.66
C PHE A 633 -2.76 -16.65 16.49
N PHE A 634 -2.56 -16.30 17.75
CA PHE A 634 -3.59 -16.05 18.75
C PHE A 634 -3.42 -14.67 19.41
N SER A 635 -4.48 -14.22 20.09
CA SER A 635 -4.51 -12.97 20.83
C SER A 635 -5.33 -13.12 22.10
N ASP A 636 -5.34 -12.10 22.95
CA ASP A 636 -6.20 -12.05 24.13
C ASP A 636 -6.84 -10.68 24.32
N ARG A 637 -7.59 -10.50 25.42
CA ARG A 637 -8.21 -9.22 25.82
C ARG A 637 -7.21 -8.10 26.06
N ASP A 638 -5.95 -8.44 26.33
CA ASP A 638 -4.84 -7.47 26.47
C ASP A 638 -4.28 -7.00 25.12
N GLY A 639 -4.70 -7.61 24.00
CA GLY A 639 -4.22 -7.29 22.65
C GLY A 639 -2.82 -7.83 22.33
N SER A 640 -2.30 -8.74 23.15
CA SER A 640 -1.03 -9.44 22.89
C SER A 640 -1.15 -10.37 21.69
N LYS A 641 -0.02 -10.65 21.02
CA LYS A 641 0.07 -11.60 19.91
C LYS A 641 1.02 -12.72 20.29
N PHE A 642 0.54 -13.97 20.23
CA PHE A 642 1.32 -15.15 20.60
C PHE A 642 0.94 -16.37 19.74
N TYR A 643 1.70 -17.46 19.87
CA TYR A 643 1.65 -18.60 18.94
C TYR A 643 1.32 -19.93 19.61
N ASP A 644 1.03 -19.92 20.91
CA ASP A 644 0.61 -21.09 21.68
C ASP A 644 -0.73 -20.79 22.36
N ILE A 645 -1.79 -21.49 21.96
CA ILE A 645 -3.16 -21.25 22.45
C ILE A 645 -3.31 -21.55 23.94
N THR A 646 -2.40 -22.31 24.53
CA THR A 646 -2.40 -22.62 25.97
C THR A 646 -2.02 -21.42 26.83
N GLN A 647 -1.35 -20.41 26.26
CA GLN A 647 -1.00 -19.15 26.93
C GLN A 647 -2.21 -18.20 27.06
N MET A 648 -3.28 -18.46 26.32
CA MET A 648 -4.49 -17.65 26.32
C MET A 648 -5.27 -17.79 27.63
N SER A 649 -5.96 -16.73 28.02
CA SER A 649 -6.99 -16.78 29.04
C SER A 649 -8.05 -17.83 28.69
N GLU A 650 -8.48 -18.58 29.70
CA GLU A 650 -9.46 -19.65 29.51
C GLU A 650 -10.78 -19.11 28.91
N GLU A 651 -11.19 -17.91 29.32
CA GLU A 651 -12.40 -17.25 28.82
C GLU A 651 -12.33 -16.94 27.32
N ARG A 652 -11.18 -16.52 26.78
CA ARG A 652 -11.01 -16.31 25.32
C ARG A 652 -10.81 -17.61 24.57
N ARG A 653 -10.18 -18.61 25.17
CA ARG A 653 -9.98 -19.92 24.53
C ARG A 653 -11.29 -20.68 24.37
N THR A 654 -12.17 -20.62 25.37
CA THR A 654 -13.48 -21.28 25.38
C THR A 654 -14.59 -20.46 24.73
N GLY A 655 -14.55 -19.13 24.87
CA GLY A 655 -15.59 -18.21 24.38
C GLY A 655 -15.42 -17.74 22.93
N TYR A 656 -14.35 -18.14 22.24
CA TYR A 656 -14.07 -17.73 20.86
C TYR A 656 -13.34 -18.85 20.10
N SER A 657 -13.71 -19.06 18.83
CA SER A 657 -13.04 -20.05 17.99
C SER A 657 -11.82 -19.44 17.30
N TRP A 658 -10.66 -20.08 17.46
CA TRP A 658 -9.36 -19.64 16.96
C TRP A 658 -8.87 -20.40 15.71
N GLY A 659 -9.64 -21.39 15.29
CA GLY A 659 -9.44 -22.15 14.06
C GLY A 659 -10.69 -22.93 13.69
N GLY A 660 -10.65 -23.58 12.54
CA GLY A 660 -11.78 -24.34 12.03
C GLY A 660 -11.51 -25.01 10.68
N SER A 661 -12.55 -25.59 10.12
CA SER A 661 -12.55 -26.27 8.81
C SER A 661 -12.89 -25.31 7.66
N TYR A 662 -12.48 -24.04 7.77
CA TYR A 662 -12.98 -22.96 6.91
C TYR A 662 -12.78 -23.23 5.40
N GLY A 663 -11.59 -23.69 5.01
CA GLY A 663 -11.27 -23.98 3.61
C GLY A 663 -12.10 -25.11 2.97
N ASN A 664 -12.79 -25.94 3.77
CA ASN A 664 -13.51 -27.12 3.28
C ASN A 664 -14.73 -26.79 2.40
N SER A 665 -15.24 -25.56 2.42
CA SER A 665 -16.34 -25.15 1.55
C SER A 665 -15.84 -24.55 0.24
N ILE A 666 -14.82 -23.68 0.29
CA ILE A 666 -14.35 -22.95 -0.89
C ILE A 666 -13.44 -23.79 -1.79
N ILE A 667 -12.61 -24.68 -1.22
CA ILE A 667 -11.68 -25.53 -2.00
C ILE A 667 -12.47 -26.49 -2.91
N PRO A 668 -13.44 -27.30 -2.41
CA PRO A 668 -14.21 -28.18 -3.29
C PRO A 668 -15.04 -27.41 -4.32
N PHE A 669 -15.58 -26.24 -3.97
CA PHE A 669 -16.31 -25.41 -4.93
C PHE A 669 -15.39 -24.88 -6.04
N ALA A 670 -14.19 -24.42 -5.69
CA ALA A 670 -13.19 -24.01 -6.67
C ALA A 670 -12.77 -25.18 -7.58
N GLN A 671 -12.59 -26.38 -7.03
CA GLN A 671 -12.31 -27.57 -7.83
C GLN A 671 -13.44 -27.89 -8.81
N LYS A 672 -14.71 -27.79 -8.36
CA LYS A 672 -15.90 -28.00 -9.20
C LYS A 672 -15.93 -27.07 -10.43
N VAL A 673 -15.44 -25.85 -10.28
CA VAL A 673 -15.48 -24.82 -11.35
C VAL A 673 -14.14 -24.61 -12.06
N GLY A 674 -13.13 -25.45 -11.81
CA GLY A 674 -11.82 -25.38 -12.49
C GLY A 674 -10.91 -24.24 -12.02
N TYR A 675 -11.04 -23.83 -10.76
CA TYR A 675 -10.30 -22.72 -10.13
C TYR A 675 -9.18 -23.19 -9.19
N LEU A 676 -8.85 -24.48 -9.22
CA LEU A 676 -7.76 -25.13 -8.48
C LEU A 676 -6.84 -25.93 -9.40
#